data_AF-A0A1J1HZX8-F1
#
_entry.id   AF-A0A1J1HZX8-F1
#
_cell.length_a   1.000
_cell.length_b   1.000
_cell.length_c   1.000
_cell.angle_alpha   90.00
_cell.angle_beta   90.00
_cell.angle_gamma   90.00
#
_symmetry.space_group_name_H-M   'P 1'
#
loop_
_entity.id
_entity.type
_entity.pdbx_description
1 polymer ?
#
loop_
_entity_poly.entity_id
_entity_poly.type
_entity_poly.pdbx_seq_one_letter_code
_entity_poly.pdbx_strand_id
1 'polypeptide(L)'
;MPNDHHHHHHHTDMGCNIDHLTGDHLSHSIDLVTTLRSELAALTYKRDRLMGELADTKAGLCAKENECETLRAQGARQSALIMSLQQRLQATETREKNIHMRSEQTSNTMQREKRCLEEKVKELCSKHRRLELDLASEENLREQAKVNFSELIRKLGCILGLDVSDNSHITSDCVLNKTSDVVSELQRLRSKLAATCESLNGCESELHNLRNASSSERSHLNAQIESLKTITTGLEARCKSTERDLQLTRDRLTETDMGADKLREELRGFESRCCRLQSSLDRVQNDRLVFLKNIGSIMNVSEPCESLIKDKVREITNENQTMHNQIHNLREQLNVESTRLRETQETTQCRVRAEECQRVALEEKLEKACNEMSQMRDEHLTLSEYLVRLARALCWSDCIDQPAHGNETHILAEQLLERAERLSIHTEHHDLCDKNCYDLPTPHHHHLPKLRRERSCHDIPLKESSTVYSLQRKVRVLREQVQRRDLHLELLRRKIALLEDNARGKAILQTERDEALCRAKRNNKQNEKTSHQLLEVKTQLADVKAQLADATDYKITALERARKIDELQARVLCLENEKSRLISQLSSYKTRARSAVDTSNDRRLRDEAVINNLREELARVKSALADTNHRLSQLQTFKTSVARLLHTRENPECDILQKLQTVCNAHQEFTLLSRRYETSSPVPETNCQRFDEPPIPMSSSQCRPMSSTSPSHRRYIDSGFDHHFEDDFDYSKKF
;
A
#
# COMPACT_ATOMS: atom_id res chain seq x y z
N MET A 1 -10.72 2.25 -82.43
CA MET A 1 -11.07 2.54 -81.03
C MET A 1 -9.80 2.59 -80.20
N PRO A 2 -9.17 3.77 -80.05
CA PRO A 2 -8.16 4.00 -79.03
C PRO A 2 -8.83 4.36 -77.68
N ASN A 3 -8.09 4.26 -76.57
CA ASN A 3 -8.20 5.17 -75.45
C ASN A 3 -6.98 5.04 -74.52
N ASP A 4 -6.13 6.07 -74.58
CA ASP A 4 -5.29 6.70 -73.57
C ASP A 4 -4.66 5.91 -72.40
N HIS A 5 -3.35 6.14 -72.24
CA HIS A 5 -2.61 5.89 -71.01
C HIS A 5 -2.73 7.07 -70.03
N HIS A 6 -2.44 6.78 -68.75
CA HIS A 6 -2.01 7.78 -67.77
C HIS A 6 -0.96 7.16 -66.86
N HIS A 7 0.28 7.66 -66.91
CA HIS A 7 1.22 7.76 -65.77
C HIS A 7 2.48 8.54 -66.22
N HIS A 8 3.02 9.36 -65.31
CA HIS A 8 4.17 10.25 -65.55
C HIS A 8 5.19 10.10 -64.40
N HIS A 9 6.50 10.10 -64.70
CA HIS A 9 7.59 10.26 -63.73
C HIS A 9 8.75 11.06 -64.36
N HIS A 10 9.72 11.50 -63.54
CA HIS A 10 10.49 12.75 -63.74
C HIS A 10 11.80 12.71 -64.59
N HIS A 11 12.29 13.94 -64.88
CA HIS A 11 13.54 14.48 -65.48
C HIS A 11 14.89 13.77 -65.16
N THR A 12 16.05 14.00 -65.83
CA THR A 12 16.81 15.29 -66.12
C THR A 12 17.93 15.23 -67.23
N ASP A 13 18.00 16.22 -68.16
CA ASP A 13 19.15 17.05 -68.73
C ASP A 13 20.51 16.45 -69.33
N MET A 14 21.38 17.05 -70.22
CA MET A 14 21.46 18.20 -71.20
C MET A 14 22.77 18.18 -72.11
N GLY A 15 22.92 19.03 -73.18
CA GLY A 15 24.18 19.29 -74.01
C GLY A 15 23.96 19.78 -75.49
N CYS A 16 24.88 20.15 -76.44
CA CYS A 16 26.32 20.55 -76.58
C CYS A 16 26.64 21.12 -78.04
N ASN A 17 27.84 21.66 -78.42
CA ASN A 17 28.06 22.56 -79.63
C ASN A 17 29.38 22.50 -80.53
N ILE A 18 29.25 22.64 -81.90
CA ILE A 18 30.07 23.37 -82.98
C ILE A 18 31.23 22.70 -83.85
N ASP A 19 31.32 22.97 -85.21
CA ASP A 19 32.17 22.30 -86.29
C ASP A 19 32.47 23.08 -87.67
N HIS A 20 33.36 22.62 -88.62
CA HIS A 20 33.63 23.20 -90.02
C HIS A 20 34.63 22.47 -91.06
N LEU A 21 34.75 22.94 -92.36
CA LEU A 21 35.87 22.87 -93.43
C LEU A 21 35.80 22.03 -94.80
N THR A 22 36.66 22.34 -95.84
CA THR A 22 36.77 21.85 -97.30
C THR A 22 38.19 22.08 -97.96
N GLY A 23 38.66 21.76 -99.22
CA GLY A 23 38.31 20.92 -100.44
C GLY A 23 38.93 21.34 -101.85
N ASP A 24 39.53 20.46 -102.73
CA ASP A 24 40.02 20.70 -104.18
C ASP A 24 40.39 19.39 -105.02
N HIS A 25 40.68 19.39 -106.37
CA HIS A 25 41.00 18.15 -107.19
C HIS A 25 41.66 18.04 -108.66
N LEU A 26 41.92 19.04 -109.55
CA LEU A 26 41.77 18.92 -111.06
C LEU A 26 42.54 17.92 -112.07
N SER A 27 43.63 18.30 -112.81
CA SER A 27 43.93 18.03 -114.27
C SER A 27 44.00 16.61 -114.90
N HIS A 28 43.94 15.53 -114.13
CA HIS A 28 44.28 14.15 -114.57
C HIS A 28 43.22 13.45 -115.46
N SER A 29 42.19 14.17 -115.92
CA SER A 29 40.90 13.61 -116.35
C SER A 29 40.80 13.15 -117.82
N ILE A 30 41.72 13.55 -118.71
CA ILE A 30 41.47 13.45 -120.17
C ILE A 30 41.85 12.08 -120.74
N ASP A 31 43.07 11.58 -120.51
CA ASP A 31 43.55 10.33 -121.12
C ASP A 31 42.67 9.13 -120.77
N LEU A 32 42.15 9.12 -119.54
CA LEU A 32 41.19 8.16 -119.00
C LEU A 32 39.98 7.93 -119.92
N VAL A 33 39.47 8.99 -120.58
CA VAL A 33 38.28 8.93 -121.44
C VAL A 33 38.51 8.10 -122.70
N THR A 34 39.75 8.05 -123.21
CA THR A 34 40.06 7.38 -124.48
C THR A 34 40.09 5.87 -124.31
N THR A 35 40.76 5.38 -123.26
CA THR A 35 40.87 3.95 -122.92
C THR A 35 39.48 3.32 -122.72
N LEU A 36 38.61 4.01 -121.99
CA LEU A 36 37.22 3.59 -121.73
C LEU A 36 36.41 3.38 -123.02
N ARG A 37 36.69 4.11 -124.11
CA ARG A 37 36.00 3.93 -125.40
C ARG A 37 36.45 2.67 -126.14
N SER A 38 37.74 2.34 -126.11
CA SER A 38 38.25 1.08 -126.69
C SER A 38 37.72 -0.14 -125.93
N GLU A 39 37.64 -0.07 -124.60
CA GLU A 39 37.08 -1.12 -123.76
C GLU A 39 35.59 -1.33 -124.05
N LEU A 40 34.81 -0.24 -124.18
CA LEU A 40 33.39 -0.30 -124.53
C LEU A 40 33.14 -1.07 -125.85
N ALA A 41 33.97 -0.85 -126.87
CA ALA A 41 33.84 -1.54 -128.16
C ALA A 41 34.13 -3.05 -128.05
N ALA A 42 35.21 -3.43 -127.34
CA ALA A 42 35.56 -4.83 -127.11
C ALA A 42 34.49 -5.56 -126.28
N LEU A 43 33.94 -4.90 -125.25
CA LEU A 43 32.82 -5.40 -124.45
C LEU A 43 31.54 -5.56 -125.29
N THR A 44 31.29 -4.67 -126.25
CA THR A 44 30.13 -4.74 -127.15
C THR A 44 30.20 -5.97 -128.07
N TYR A 45 31.35 -6.22 -128.72
CA TYR A 45 31.50 -7.44 -129.54
C TYR A 45 31.41 -8.72 -128.69
N LYS A 46 32.01 -8.71 -127.49
CA LYS A 46 31.93 -9.84 -126.55
C LYS A 46 30.49 -10.12 -126.10
N ARG A 47 29.68 -9.08 -125.84
CA ARG A 47 28.24 -9.19 -125.58
C ARG A 47 27.53 -9.89 -126.73
N ASP A 48 27.74 -9.45 -127.97
CA ASP A 48 26.98 -9.96 -129.12
C ASP A 48 27.32 -11.41 -129.48
N ARG A 49 28.59 -11.81 -129.36
CA ARG A 49 28.97 -13.23 -129.46
C ARG A 49 28.31 -14.07 -128.37
N LEU A 50 28.38 -13.63 -127.11
CA LEU A 50 27.76 -14.34 -125.98
C LEU A 50 26.23 -14.42 -126.11
N MET A 51 25.58 -13.41 -126.71
CA MET A 51 24.15 -13.43 -127.02
C MET A 51 23.79 -14.50 -128.07
N GLY A 52 24.66 -14.75 -129.05
CA GLY A 52 24.50 -15.84 -130.02
C GLY A 52 24.64 -17.22 -129.38
N GLU A 53 25.73 -17.44 -128.63
CA GLU A 53 25.95 -18.70 -127.89
C GLU A 53 24.83 -18.98 -126.85
N LEU A 54 24.26 -17.91 -126.27
CA LEU A 54 23.09 -17.96 -125.39
C LEU A 54 21.77 -18.30 -126.11
N ALA A 55 21.67 -18.09 -127.43
CA ALA A 55 20.48 -18.45 -128.22
C ALA A 55 20.48 -19.95 -128.56
N ASP A 56 21.60 -20.48 -129.06
CA ASP A 56 21.72 -21.89 -129.43
C ASP A 56 21.60 -22.82 -128.21
N THR A 57 22.19 -22.41 -127.07
CA THR A 57 22.04 -23.15 -125.81
C THR A 57 20.60 -23.17 -125.29
N LYS A 58 19.82 -22.11 -125.49
CA LYS A 58 18.37 -22.11 -125.19
C LYS A 58 17.59 -23.07 -126.11
N ALA A 59 17.88 -23.08 -127.40
CA ALA A 59 17.23 -24.00 -128.34
C ALA A 59 17.51 -25.47 -127.99
N GLY A 60 18.76 -25.80 -127.64
CA GLY A 60 19.15 -27.13 -127.15
C GLY A 60 18.47 -27.51 -125.82
N LEU A 61 18.31 -26.55 -124.90
CA LEU A 61 17.58 -26.74 -123.65
C LEU A 61 16.11 -27.08 -123.90
N CYS A 62 15.38 -26.31 -124.71
CA CYS A 62 13.96 -26.59 -124.98
C CYS A 62 13.74 -27.95 -125.68
N ALA A 63 14.68 -28.38 -126.55
CA ALA A 63 14.62 -29.72 -127.15
C ALA A 63 14.75 -30.83 -126.10
N LYS A 64 15.65 -30.68 -125.11
CA LYS A 64 15.81 -31.62 -123.99
C LYS A 64 14.69 -31.54 -122.96
N GLU A 65 14.10 -30.37 -122.77
CA GLU A 65 12.93 -30.16 -121.92
C GLU A 65 11.73 -30.97 -122.44
N ASN A 66 11.44 -30.91 -123.75
CA ASN A 66 10.42 -31.73 -124.40
C ASN A 66 10.66 -33.24 -124.25
N GLU A 67 11.91 -33.70 -124.39
CA GLU A 67 12.26 -35.12 -124.18
C GLU A 67 11.97 -35.55 -122.72
N CYS A 68 12.39 -34.73 -121.76
CA CYS A 68 12.06 -34.90 -120.34
C CYS A 68 10.55 -34.90 -120.06
N GLU A 69 9.75 -34.09 -120.77
CA GLU A 69 8.28 -34.09 -120.65
C GLU A 69 7.67 -35.43 -121.10
N THR A 70 8.13 -35.98 -122.23
CA THR A 70 7.61 -37.27 -122.73
C THR A 70 7.93 -38.43 -121.78
N LEU A 71 9.14 -38.45 -121.22
CA LEU A 71 9.55 -39.42 -120.20
C LEU A 71 8.77 -39.24 -118.89
N ARG A 72 8.52 -37.99 -118.46
CA ARG A 72 7.67 -37.67 -117.30
C ARG A 72 6.24 -38.17 -117.48
N ALA A 73 5.67 -38.01 -118.68
CA ALA A 73 4.34 -38.53 -119.03
C ALA A 73 4.29 -40.06 -119.12
N GLN A 74 5.36 -40.72 -119.58
CA GLN A 74 5.47 -42.18 -119.55
C GLN A 74 5.59 -42.71 -118.12
N GLY A 75 6.43 -42.08 -117.29
CA GLY A 75 6.54 -42.39 -115.86
C GLY A 75 5.19 -42.27 -115.15
N ALA A 76 4.45 -41.17 -115.37
CA ALA A 76 3.12 -40.99 -114.80
C ALA A 76 2.14 -42.13 -115.19
N ARG A 77 2.15 -42.60 -116.44
CA ARG A 77 1.33 -43.75 -116.87
C ARG A 77 1.75 -45.05 -116.20
N GLN A 78 3.05 -45.30 -116.03
CA GLN A 78 3.55 -46.48 -115.33
C GLN A 78 3.21 -46.44 -113.83
N SER A 79 3.39 -45.29 -113.17
CA SER A 79 2.97 -45.07 -111.78
C SER A 79 1.47 -45.29 -111.59
N ALA A 80 0.62 -44.81 -112.49
CA ALA A 80 -0.83 -45.03 -112.42
C ALA A 80 -1.21 -46.52 -112.54
N LEU A 81 -0.54 -47.28 -113.42
CA LEU A 81 -0.73 -48.73 -113.52
C LEU A 81 -0.25 -49.47 -112.26
N ILE A 82 0.91 -49.09 -111.73
CA ILE A 82 1.46 -49.65 -110.49
C ILE A 82 0.52 -49.37 -109.31
N MET A 83 0.02 -48.14 -109.17
CA MET A 83 -0.97 -47.77 -108.15
C MET A 83 -2.27 -48.56 -108.28
N SER A 84 -2.77 -48.78 -109.51
CA SER A 84 -3.97 -49.60 -109.75
C SER A 84 -3.76 -51.07 -109.35
N LEU A 85 -2.60 -51.63 -109.65
CA LEU A 85 -2.23 -53.00 -109.25
C LEU A 85 -2.01 -53.12 -107.74
N GLN A 86 -1.35 -52.14 -107.11
CA GLN A 86 -1.19 -52.06 -105.65
C GLN A 86 -2.54 -51.92 -104.94
N GLN A 87 -3.45 -51.07 -105.44
CA GLN A 87 -4.79 -50.90 -104.87
C GLN A 87 -5.64 -52.18 -105.03
N ARG A 88 -5.51 -52.89 -106.15
CA ARG A 88 -6.14 -54.22 -106.34
C ARG A 88 -5.56 -55.27 -105.39
N LEU A 89 -4.24 -55.31 -105.23
CA LEU A 89 -3.56 -56.22 -104.29
C LEU A 89 -4.01 -55.94 -102.86
N GLN A 90 -4.01 -54.68 -102.44
CA GLN A 90 -4.49 -54.23 -101.14
C GLN A 90 -5.98 -54.55 -100.93
N ALA A 91 -6.82 -54.46 -101.97
CA ALA A 91 -8.22 -54.87 -101.91
C ALA A 91 -8.39 -56.40 -101.74
N THR A 92 -7.54 -57.21 -102.40
CA THR A 92 -7.53 -58.67 -102.18
C THR A 92 -6.99 -59.03 -100.80
N GLU A 93 -5.90 -58.42 -100.35
CA GLU A 93 -5.34 -58.63 -99.01
C GLU A 93 -6.31 -58.22 -97.90
N THR A 94 -7.00 -57.08 -98.03
CA THR A 94 -7.98 -56.66 -97.02
C THR A 94 -9.21 -57.56 -97.03
N ARG A 95 -9.65 -58.05 -98.19
CA ARG A 95 -10.69 -59.09 -98.27
C ARG A 95 -10.26 -60.39 -97.59
N GLU A 96 -9.03 -60.84 -97.81
CA GLU A 96 -8.47 -62.03 -97.17
C GLU A 96 -8.33 -61.83 -95.65
N LYS A 97 -7.73 -60.73 -95.21
CA LYS A 97 -7.60 -60.35 -93.79
C LYS A 97 -8.98 -60.27 -93.11
N ASN A 98 -10.01 -59.78 -93.79
CA ASN A 98 -11.39 -59.76 -93.27
C ASN A 98 -12.04 -61.16 -93.21
N ILE A 99 -11.75 -62.06 -94.16
CA ILE A 99 -12.22 -63.45 -94.12
C ILE A 99 -11.49 -64.23 -93.01
N HIS A 100 -10.17 -64.05 -92.90
CA HIS A 100 -9.34 -64.64 -91.85
C HIS A 100 -9.79 -64.15 -90.47
N MET A 101 -9.93 -62.84 -90.26
CA MET A 101 -10.43 -62.26 -89.02
C MET A 101 -11.82 -62.79 -88.65
N ARG A 102 -12.75 -62.96 -89.60
CA ARG A 102 -14.06 -63.58 -89.33
C ARG A 102 -13.92 -65.05 -88.93
N SER A 103 -13.10 -65.82 -89.64
CA SER A 103 -12.83 -67.23 -89.31
C SER A 103 -12.18 -67.37 -87.93
N GLU A 104 -11.23 -66.50 -87.60
CA GLU A 104 -10.55 -66.44 -86.31
C GLU A 104 -11.50 -65.98 -85.20
N GLN A 105 -12.39 -65.02 -85.46
CA GLN A 105 -13.44 -64.62 -84.51
C GLN A 105 -14.41 -65.77 -84.22
N THR A 106 -14.91 -66.48 -85.24
CA THR A 106 -15.76 -67.67 -85.05
C THR A 106 -15.01 -68.77 -84.31
N SER A 107 -13.75 -69.06 -84.69
CA SER A 107 -12.90 -70.02 -83.99
C SER A 107 -12.68 -69.64 -82.52
N ASN A 108 -12.33 -68.39 -82.23
CA ASN A 108 -12.14 -67.88 -80.88
C ASN A 108 -13.43 -67.92 -80.05
N THR A 109 -14.61 -67.66 -80.65
CA THR A 109 -15.89 -67.81 -79.97
C THR A 109 -16.19 -69.27 -79.64
N MET A 110 -16.05 -70.20 -80.60
CA MET A 110 -16.15 -71.65 -80.34
C MET A 110 -15.14 -72.11 -79.28
N GLN A 111 -13.92 -71.57 -79.28
CA GLN A 111 -12.86 -71.86 -78.30
C GLN A 111 -13.15 -71.26 -76.91
N ARG A 112 -13.96 -70.19 -76.81
CA ARG A 112 -14.46 -69.64 -75.54
C ARG A 112 -15.65 -70.45 -75.03
N GLU A 113 -16.62 -70.75 -75.89
CA GLU A 113 -17.78 -71.58 -75.57
C GLU A 113 -17.36 -72.97 -75.12
N LYS A 114 -16.44 -73.63 -75.85
CA LYS A 114 -15.82 -74.89 -75.42
C LYS A 114 -15.19 -74.78 -74.04
N ARG A 115 -14.38 -73.76 -73.77
CA ARG A 115 -13.75 -73.58 -72.44
C ARG A 115 -14.78 -73.32 -71.34
N CYS A 116 -15.79 -72.48 -71.61
CA CYS A 116 -16.89 -72.23 -70.68
C CYS A 116 -17.68 -73.51 -70.37
N LEU A 117 -17.91 -74.38 -71.37
CA LEU A 117 -18.55 -75.69 -71.18
C LEU A 117 -17.64 -76.68 -70.43
N GLU A 118 -16.34 -76.73 -70.72
CA GLU A 118 -15.36 -77.53 -69.97
C GLU A 118 -15.23 -77.07 -68.51
N GLU A 119 -15.27 -75.76 -68.26
CA GLU A 119 -15.32 -75.15 -66.94
C GLU A 119 -16.65 -75.45 -66.24
N LYS A 120 -17.80 -75.39 -66.95
CA LYS A 120 -19.11 -75.76 -66.40
C LYS A 120 -19.19 -77.24 -66.06
N VAL A 121 -18.61 -78.13 -66.88
CA VAL A 121 -18.49 -79.56 -66.57
C VAL A 121 -17.60 -79.78 -65.35
N LYS A 122 -16.44 -79.12 -65.25
CA LYS A 122 -15.58 -79.18 -64.05
C LYS A 122 -16.28 -78.66 -62.80
N GLU A 123 -17.02 -77.55 -62.90
CA GLU A 123 -17.82 -76.98 -61.81
C GLU A 123 -18.92 -77.94 -61.38
N LEU A 124 -19.65 -78.55 -62.32
CA LEU A 124 -20.70 -79.53 -62.05
C LEU A 124 -20.14 -80.82 -61.45
N CYS A 125 -19.02 -81.35 -61.93
CA CYS A 125 -18.33 -82.49 -61.30
C CYS A 125 -17.84 -82.14 -59.88
N SER A 126 -17.29 -80.94 -59.68
CA SER A 126 -16.86 -80.47 -58.35
C SER A 126 -18.03 -80.10 -57.44
N LYS A 127 -19.22 -79.81 -57.98
CA LYS A 127 -20.46 -79.63 -57.22
C LYS A 127 -21.08 -80.98 -56.87
N HIS A 128 -21.12 -81.93 -57.80
CA HIS A 128 -21.57 -83.30 -57.57
C HIS A 128 -20.73 -83.98 -56.49
N ARG A 129 -19.39 -83.93 -56.61
CA ARG A 129 -18.47 -84.51 -55.61
C ARG A 129 -18.50 -83.80 -54.26
N ARG A 130 -18.85 -82.50 -54.22
CA ARG A 130 -19.20 -81.83 -52.96
C ARG A 130 -20.50 -82.38 -52.41
N LEU A 131 -21.59 -82.41 -53.17
CA LEU A 131 -22.88 -82.95 -52.72
C LEU A 131 -22.80 -84.43 -52.28
N GLU A 132 -21.91 -85.24 -52.85
CA GLU A 132 -21.61 -86.60 -52.36
C GLU A 132 -20.91 -86.60 -50.99
N LEU A 133 -19.91 -85.73 -50.79
CA LEU A 133 -19.22 -85.56 -49.51
C LEU A 133 -20.13 -84.92 -48.46
N ASP A 134 -20.93 -83.93 -48.85
CA ASP A 134 -21.91 -83.23 -48.03
C ASP A 134 -22.98 -84.23 -47.58
N LEU A 135 -23.53 -85.05 -48.50
CA LEU A 135 -24.48 -86.12 -48.18
C LEU A 135 -23.88 -87.17 -47.25
N ALA A 136 -22.67 -87.66 -47.52
CA ALA A 136 -21.98 -88.61 -46.64
C ALA A 136 -21.67 -87.99 -45.26
N SER A 137 -21.41 -86.68 -45.20
CA SER A 137 -21.23 -85.95 -43.94
C SER A 137 -22.55 -85.77 -43.20
N GLU A 138 -23.67 -85.51 -43.89
CA GLU A 138 -25.02 -85.42 -43.31
C GLU A 138 -25.52 -86.80 -42.84
N GLU A 139 -25.23 -87.89 -43.55
CA GLU A 139 -25.54 -89.24 -43.07
C GLU A 139 -24.73 -89.61 -41.82
N ASN A 140 -23.45 -89.23 -41.78
CA ASN A 140 -22.60 -89.39 -40.62
C ASN A 140 -23.07 -88.50 -39.45
N LEU A 141 -23.35 -87.21 -39.70
CA LEU A 141 -23.92 -86.29 -38.70
C LEU A 141 -25.29 -86.76 -38.20
N ARG A 142 -26.13 -87.35 -39.05
CA ARG A 142 -27.43 -87.94 -38.69
C ARG A 142 -27.27 -89.19 -37.82
N GLU A 143 -26.31 -90.07 -38.11
CA GLU A 143 -26.06 -91.25 -37.27
C GLU A 143 -25.36 -90.87 -35.96
N GLN A 144 -24.38 -89.97 -36.01
CA GLN A 144 -23.76 -89.34 -34.84
C GLN A 144 -24.79 -88.57 -34.02
N ALA A 145 -25.80 -87.93 -34.62
CA ALA A 145 -26.89 -87.28 -33.91
C ALA A 145 -27.81 -88.28 -33.21
N LYS A 146 -28.12 -89.44 -33.81
CA LYS A 146 -28.85 -90.53 -33.11
C LYS A 146 -28.03 -91.07 -31.93
N VAL A 147 -26.73 -91.31 -32.12
CA VAL A 147 -25.82 -91.79 -31.07
C VAL A 147 -25.72 -90.74 -29.96
N ASN A 148 -25.47 -89.47 -30.31
CA ASN A 148 -25.43 -88.35 -29.37
C ASN A 148 -26.76 -88.15 -28.66
N PHE A 149 -27.91 -88.34 -29.31
CA PHE A 149 -29.24 -88.19 -28.70
C PHE A 149 -29.53 -89.34 -27.73
N SER A 150 -29.18 -90.57 -28.09
CA SER A 150 -29.26 -91.74 -27.21
C SER A 150 -28.34 -91.59 -26.00
N GLU A 151 -27.12 -91.08 -26.23
CA GLU A 151 -26.18 -90.81 -25.16
C GLU A 151 -26.54 -89.56 -24.34
N LEU A 152 -27.26 -88.60 -24.92
CA LEU A 152 -27.81 -87.44 -24.22
C LEU A 152 -28.96 -87.85 -23.32
N ILE A 153 -29.88 -88.71 -23.77
CA ILE A 153 -30.92 -89.32 -22.93
C ILE A 153 -30.26 -90.08 -21.76
N ARG A 154 -29.23 -90.88 -22.05
CA ARG A 154 -28.44 -91.59 -21.02
C ARG A 154 -27.78 -90.62 -20.03
N LYS A 155 -27.08 -89.59 -20.52
CA LYS A 155 -26.38 -88.57 -19.70
C LYS A 155 -27.36 -87.73 -18.88
N LEU A 156 -28.48 -87.29 -19.45
CA LEU A 156 -29.56 -86.60 -18.74
C LEU A 156 -30.17 -87.49 -17.67
N GLY A 157 -30.41 -88.77 -17.95
CA GLY A 157 -30.82 -89.76 -16.95
C GLY A 157 -29.87 -89.81 -15.76
N CYS A 158 -28.57 -89.97 -16.01
CA CYS A 158 -27.55 -89.95 -14.95
C CYS A 158 -27.50 -88.61 -14.19
N ILE A 159 -27.58 -87.47 -14.87
CA ILE A 159 -27.54 -86.13 -14.25
C ILE A 159 -28.79 -85.86 -13.40
N LEU A 160 -29.95 -86.40 -13.79
CA LEU A 160 -31.22 -86.29 -13.08
C LEU A 160 -31.39 -87.35 -11.97
N GLY A 161 -30.37 -88.18 -11.71
CA GLY A 161 -30.39 -89.22 -10.68
C GLY A 161 -31.34 -90.37 -10.97
N LEU A 162 -31.53 -90.73 -12.24
CA LEU A 162 -32.28 -91.91 -12.65
C LEU A 162 -31.35 -93.13 -12.69
N ASP A 163 -31.18 -93.78 -11.54
CA ASP A 163 -30.44 -95.04 -11.44
C ASP A 163 -31.15 -96.17 -12.21
N VAL A 164 -30.41 -96.86 -13.07
CA VAL A 164 -30.92 -97.97 -13.88
C VAL A 164 -30.87 -99.26 -13.07
N SER A 165 -32.03 -99.71 -12.59
CA SER A 165 -32.21 -101.11 -12.19
C SER A 165 -32.43 -102.00 -13.42
N ASP A 166 -31.92 -103.22 -13.36
CA ASP A 166 -31.65 -104.03 -14.56
C ASP A 166 -32.88 -104.32 -15.44
N ASN A 167 -32.63 -104.37 -16.76
CA ASN A 167 -33.57 -104.71 -17.83
C ASN A 167 -34.72 -103.71 -18.12
N SER A 168 -34.58 -102.44 -17.73
CA SER A 168 -35.39 -101.35 -18.33
C SER A 168 -34.52 -100.30 -19.03
N HIS A 169 -34.84 -99.97 -20.28
CA HIS A 169 -34.14 -98.91 -21.02
C HIS A 169 -34.69 -97.54 -20.60
N ILE A 170 -33.80 -96.57 -20.33
CA ILE A 170 -34.20 -95.16 -20.14
C ILE A 170 -34.82 -94.65 -21.44
N THR A 171 -36.13 -94.39 -21.42
CA THR A 171 -36.83 -93.72 -22.52
C THR A 171 -36.74 -92.19 -22.38
N SER A 172 -37.08 -91.47 -23.46
CA SER A 172 -37.29 -90.02 -23.43
C SER A 172 -38.24 -89.61 -22.30
N ASP A 173 -39.28 -90.40 -22.07
CA ASP A 173 -40.43 -89.98 -21.26
C ASP A 173 -40.12 -90.07 -19.76
N CYS A 174 -39.27 -91.03 -19.35
CA CYS A 174 -38.71 -91.08 -18.01
C CYS A 174 -37.84 -89.84 -17.71
N VAL A 175 -37.01 -89.42 -18.68
CA VAL A 175 -36.20 -88.19 -18.58
C VAL A 175 -37.07 -86.94 -18.56
N LEU A 176 -38.12 -86.87 -19.39
CA LEU A 176 -39.06 -85.75 -19.44
C LEU A 176 -39.86 -85.61 -18.13
N ASN A 177 -40.36 -86.71 -17.57
CA ASN A 177 -41.08 -86.68 -16.29
C ASN A 177 -40.17 -86.19 -15.16
N LYS A 178 -38.94 -86.73 -15.05
CA LYS A 178 -37.98 -86.27 -14.04
C LYS A 178 -37.53 -84.82 -14.27
N THR A 179 -37.46 -84.38 -15.53
CA THR A 179 -37.24 -82.97 -15.87
C THR A 179 -38.42 -82.09 -15.44
N SER A 180 -39.67 -82.57 -15.54
CA SER A 180 -40.87 -81.86 -15.07
C SER A 180 -40.85 -81.63 -13.54
N ASP A 181 -40.43 -82.63 -12.76
CA ASP A 181 -40.21 -82.48 -11.31
C ASP A 181 -39.17 -81.38 -11.02
N VAL A 182 -38.02 -81.44 -11.71
CA VAL A 182 -36.93 -80.47 -11.55
C VAL A 182 -37.34 -79.07 -12.03
N VAL A 183 -38.13 -78.95 -13.09
CA VAL A 183 -38.70 -77.68 -13.57
C VAL A 183 -39.70 -77.11 -12.56
N SER A 184 -40.49 -77.96 -11.90
CA SER A 184 -41.42 -77.54 -10.84
C SER A 184 -40.68 -77.01 -9.61
N GLU A 185 -39.59 -77.67 -9.20
CA GLU A 185 -38.70 -77.19 -8.13
C GLU A 185 -37.93 -75.92 -8.54
N LEU A 186 -37.47 -75.84 -9.80
CA LEU A 186 -36.84 -74.64 -10.36
C LEU A 186 -37.83 -73.46 -10.38
N GLN A 187 -39.11 -73.70 -10.68
CA GLN A 187 -40.15 -72.68 -10.61
C GLN A 187 -40.42 -72.24 -9.16
N ARG A 188 -40.39 -73.16 -8.19
CA ARG A 188 -40.43 -72.82 -6.74
C ARG A 188 -39.23 -71.97 -6.32
N LEU A 189 -38.04 -72.29 -6.82
CA LEU A 189 -36.82 -71.52 -6.57
C LEU A 189 -36.86 -70.15 -7.28
N ARG A 190 -37.47 -70.04 -8.46
CA ARG A 190 -37.74 -68.75 -9.13
C ARG A 190 -38.70 -67.86 -8.34
N SER A 191 -39.77 -68.41 -7.75
CA SER A 191 -40.66 -67.64 -6.89
C SER A 191 -39.94 -67.12 -5.64
N LYS A 192 -39.01 -67.92 -5.07
CA LYS A 192 -38.12 -67.44 -4.00
C LYS A 192 -37.15 -66.36 -4.47
N LEU A 193 -36.55 -66.54 -5.65
CA LEU A 193 -35.64 -65.55 -6.25
C LEU A 193 -36.35 -64.21 -6.49
N ALA A 194 -37.57 -64.25 -7.05
CA ALA A 194 -38.42 -63.07 -7.24
C ALA A 194 -38.68 -62.34 -5.92
N ALA A 195 -39.09 -63.06 -4.86
CA ALA A 195 -39.28 -62.46 -3.53
C ALA A 195 -37.98 -61.86 -2.95
N THR A 196 -36.81 -62.47 -3.19
CA THR A 196 -35.53 -61.86 -2.79
C THR A 196 -35.14 -60.65 -3.65
N CYS A 197 -35.52 -60.61 -4.93
CA CYS A 197 -35.32 -59.45 -5.79
C CYS A 197 -36.27 -58.30 -5.40
N GLU A 198 -37.52 -58.58 -5.04
CA GLU A 198 -38.46 -57.60 -4.49
C GLU A 198 -37.94 -57.01 -3.17
N SER A 199 -37.41 -57.85 -2.28
CA SER A 199 -36.74 -57.40 -1.06
C SER A 199 -35.49 -56.57 -1.34
N LEU A 200 -34.68 -56.93 -2.34
CA LEU A 200 -33.49 -56.17 -2.74
C LEU A 200 -33.87 -54.81 -3.32
N ASN A 201 -34.87 -54.76 -4.21
CA ASN A 201 -35.41 -53.51 -4.78
C ASN A 201 -35.98 -52.59 -3.66
N GLY A 202 -36.56 -53.17 -2.61
CA GLY A 202 -36.95 -52.44 -1.40
C GLY A 202 -35.74 -51.79 -0.73
N CYS A 203 -34.69 -52.56 -0.42
CA CYS A 203 -33.44 -52.05 0.15
C CYS A 203 -32.74 -51.02 -0.75
N GLU A 204 -32.77 -51.18 -2.07
CA GLU A 204 -32.23 -50.20 -3.03
C GLU A 204 -33.03 -48.90 -3.05
N SER A 205 -34.35 -48.97 -2.95
CA SER A 205 -35.24 -47.81 -2.80
C SER A 205 -34.98 -47.07 -1.49
N GLU A 206 -34.83 -47.79 -0.37
CA GLU A 206 -34.44 -47.22 0.92
C GLU A 206 -33.04 -46.55 0.86
N LEU A 207 -32.05 -47.20 0.25
CA LEU A 207 -30.73 -46.62 0.00
C LEU A 207 -30.79 -45.37 -0.88
N HIS A 208 -31.64 -45.36 -1.91
CA HIS A 208 -31.82 -44.20 -2.77
C HIS A 208 -32.47 -43.03 -2.01
N ASN A 209 -33.48 -43.30 -1.17
CA ASN A 209 -34.11 -42.30 -0.31
C ASN A 209 -33.13 -41.74 0.73
N LEU A 210 -32.33 -42.60 1.38
CA LEU A 210 -31.26 -42.18 2.31
C LEU A 210 -30.17 -41.35 1.61
N ARG A 211 -29.77 -41.73 0.38
CA ARG A 211 -28.82 -40.97 -0.44
C ARG A 211 -29.39 -39.60 -0.80
N ASN A 212 -30.67 -39.52 -1.16
CA ASN A 212 -31.32 -38.26 -1.52
C ASN A 212 -31.46 -37.34 -0.28
N ALA A 213 -31.87 -37.87 0.87
CA ALA A 213 -31.90 -37.14 2.14
C ALA A 213 -30.51 -36.63 2.54
N SER A 214 -29.47 -37.48 2.49
CA SER A 214 -28.10 -37.07 2.77
C SER A 214 -27.59 -36.02 1.78
N SER A 215 -28.02 -36.06 0.51
CA SER A 215 -27.67 -35.04 -0.48
C SER A 215 -28.32 -33.68 -0.20
N SER A 216 -29.56 -33.66 0.30
CA SER A 216 -30.25 -32.41 0.66
C SER A 216 -29.70 -31.81 1.94
N GLU A 217 -29.37 -32.64 2.93
CA GLU A 217 -28.66 -32.24 4.16
C GLU A 217 -27.26 -31.67 3.84
N ARG A 218 -26.47 -32.35 3.00
CA ARG A 218 -25.18 -31.85 2.50
C ARG A 218 -25.33 -30.53 1.74
N SER A 219 -26.40 -30.35 0.97
CA SER A 219 -26.69 -29.08 0.29
C SER A 219 -27.01 -27.95 1.29
N HIS A 220 -27.81 -28.24 2.31
CA HIS A 220 -28.15 -27.30 3.37
C HIS A 220 -26.92 -26.89 4.20
N LEU A 221 -26.08 -27.86 4.59
CA LEU A 221 -24.81 -27.63 5.27
C LEU A 221 -23.84 -26.80 4.41
N ASN A 222 -23.75 -27.06 3.11
CA ASN A 222 -22.93 -26.24 2.20
C ASN A 222 -23.43 -24.80 2.13
N ALA A 223 -24.75 -24.57 2.05
CA ALA A 223 -25.32 -23.21 2.07
C ALA A 223 -25.07 -22.50 3.41
N GLN A 224 -25.12 -23.23 4.53
CA GLN A 224 -24.78 -22.70 5.85
C GLN A 224 -23.29 -22.36 5.98
N ILE A 225 -22.40 -23.20 5.43
CA ILE A 225 -20.95 -22.94 5.34
C ILE A 225 -20.67 -21.68 4.51
N GLU A 226 -21.34 -21.50 3.37
CA GLU A 226 -21.12 -20.32 2.53
C GLU A 226 -21.62 -19.03 3.20
N SER A 227 -22.76 -19.09 3.88
CA SER A 227 -23.25 -18.01 4.75
C SER A 227 -22.22 -17.65 5.83
N LEU A 228 -21.68 -18.64 6.55
CA LEU A 228 -20.65 -18.43 7.57
C LEU A 228 -19.36 -17.83 6.98
N LYS A 229 -18.93 -18.25 5.77
CA LYS A 229 -17.79 -17.61 5.07
C LYS A 229 -18.05 -16.14 4.79
N THR A 230 -19.23 -15.77 4.26
CA THR A 230 -19.56 -14.36 4.00
C THR A 230 -19.56 -13.52 5.28
N ILE A 231 -20.07 -14.06 6.40
CA ILE A 231 -19.99 -13.43 7.72
C ILE A 231 -18.53 -13.28 8.17
N THR A 232 -17.70 -14.33 8.00
CA THR A 232 -16.27 -14.31 8.37
C THR A 232 -15.51 -13.25 7.59
N THR A 233 -15.68 -13.18 6.26
CA THR A 233 -15.03 -12.17 5.43
C THR A 233 -15.53 -10.75 5.73
N GLY A 234 -16.81 -10.58 6.09
CA GLY A 234 -17.35 -9.29 6.54
C GLY A 234 -16.79 -8.87 7.90
N LEU A 235 -16.57 -9.81 8.82
CA LEU A 235 -15.90 -9.57 10.10
C LEU A 235 -14.42 -9.23 9.90
N GLU A 236 -13.69 -9.96 9.05
CA GLU A 236 -12.31 -9.62 8.70
C GLU A 236 -12.17 -8.21 8.10
N ALA A 237 -13.07 -7.84 7.19
CA ALA A 237 -13.09 -6.50 6.60
C ALA A 237 -13.35 -5.41 7.65
N ARG A 238 -14.26 -5.67 8.60
CA ARG A 238 -14.51 -4.79 9.75
C ARG A 238 -13.29 -4.68 10.67
N CYS A 239 -12.68 -5.79 11.06
CA CYS A 239 -11.48 -5.80 11.91
C CYS A 239 -10.35 -4.98 11.27
N LYS A 240 -10.08 -5.21 9.97
CA LYS A 240 -9.09 -4.46 9.19
C LYS A 240 -9.46 -2.97 9.03
N SER A 241 -10.74 -2.58 9.14
CA SER A 241 -11.11 -1.16 9.26
C SER A 241 -10.76 -0.64 10.64
N THR A 242 -11.25 -1.28 11.71
CA THR A 242 -11.03 -0.83 13.09
C THR A 242 -9.55 -0.79 13.48
N GLU A 243 -8.69 -1.65 12.90
CA GLU A 243 -7.24 -1.58 13.07
C GLU A 243 -6.64 -0.30 12.45
N ARG A 244 -7.13 0.15 11.30
CA ARG A 244 -6.72 1.42 10.68
C ARG A 244 -7.24 2.62 11.46
N ASP A 245 -8.49 2.58 11.91
CA ASP A 245 -9.09 3.64 12.72
C ASP A 245 -8.37 3.77 14.08
N LEU A 246 -7.97 2.64 14.67
CA LEU A 246 -7.17 2.56 15.89
C LEU A 246 -5.72 3.00 15.67
N GLN A 247 -5.14 2.78 14.49
CA GLN A 247 -3.84 3.35 14.14
C GLN A 247 -3.92 4.87 13.94
N LEU A 248 -4.90 5.37 13.17
CA LEU A 248 -5.11 6.82 12.98
C LEU A 248 -5.37 7.58 14.29
N THR A 249 -5.98 6.93 15.29
CA THR A 249 -6.16 7.52 16.63
C THR A 249 -4.89 7.44 17.48
N ARG A 250 -4.03 6.43 17.32
CA ARG A 250 -2.67 6.42 17.89
C ARG A 250 -1.78 7.51 17.29
N ASP A 251 -1.81 7.68 15.98
CA ASP A 251 -1.01 8.69 15.27
C ASP A 251 -1.42 10.11 15.70
N ARG A 252 -2.73 10.37 15.82
CA ARG A 252 -3.24 11.62 16.40
C ARG A 252 -2.86 11.80 17.87
N LEU A 253 -2.82 10.72 18.66
CA LEU A 253 -2.40 10.80 20.06
C LEU A 253 -0.94 11.23 20.17
N THR A 254 -0.02 10.64 19.38
CA THR A 254 1.39 11.03 19.37
C THR A 254 1.59 12.45 18.84
N GLU A 255 0.82 12.91 17.85
CA GLU A 255 0.78 14.33 17.45
C GLU A 255 0.36 15.24 18.62
N THR A 256 -0.65 14.86 19.40
CA THR A 256 -1.10 15.66 20.56
C THR A 256 -0.10 15.62 21.73
N ASP A 257 0.59 14.51 21.97
CA ASP A 257 1.66 14.43 22.98
C ASP A 257 2.88 15.28 22.57
N MET A 258 3.29 15.24 21.30
CA MET A 258 4.33 16.14 20.76
C MET A 258 3.90 17.62 20.82
N GLY A 259 2.60 17.91 20.68
CA GLY A 259 2.04 19.24 20.94
C GLY A 259 2.10 19.64 22.41
N ALA A 260 1.78 18.71 23.31
CA ALA A 260 1.84 18.93 24.76
C ALA A 260 3.28 19.15 25.24
N ASP A 261 4.28 18.44 24.70
CA ASP A 261 5.69 18.66 25.05
C ASP A 261 6.21 20.02 24.60
N LYS A 262 5.82 20.51 23.41
CA LYS A 262 6.11 21.90 22.99
C LYS A 262 5.50 22.91 23.95
N LEU A 263 4.25 22.72 24.37
CA LEU A 263 3.59 23.58 25.35
C LEU A 263 4.23 23.51 26.74
N ARG A 264 4.77 22.35 27.16
CA ARG A 264 5.56 22.20 28.39
C ARG A 264 6.90 22.94 28.30
N GLU A 265 7.55 22.93 27.14
CA GLU A 265 8.80 23.68 26.89
C GLU A 265 8.56 25.19 26.83
N GLU A 266 7.51 25.64 26.14
CA GLU A 266 7.06 27.04 26.16
C GLU A 266 6.75 27.51 27.59
N LEU A 267 6.02 26.70 28.38
CA LEU A 267 5.71 27.00 29.77
C LEU A 267 6.98 27.17 30.62
N ARG A 268 7.96 26.26 30.51
CA ARG A 268 9.28 26.41 31.15
C ARG A 268 10.00 27.68 30.69
N GLY A 269 9.84 28.06 29.42
CA GLY A 269 10.35 29.32 28.86
C GLY A 269 9.68 30.55 29.47
N PHE A 270 8.38 30.50 29.75
CA PHE A 270 7.64 31.54 30.47
C PHE A 270 8.01 31.59 31.95
N GLU A 271 8.06 30.45 32.67
CA GLU A 271 8.51 30.35 34.06
C GLU A 271 9.91 30.96 34.22
N SER A 272 10.85 30.56 33.36
CA SER A 272 12.21 31.11 33.32
C SER A 272 12.25 32.62 33.06
N ARG A 273 11.28 33.16 32.30
CA ARG A 273 11.13 34.60 32.05
C ARG A 273 10.56 35.32 33.27
N CYS A 274 9.57 34.74 33.93
CA CYS A 274 8.99 35.24 35.18
C CYS A 274 10.04 35.27 36.31
N CYS A 275 10.83 34.22 36.49
CA CYS A 275 11.92 34.20 37.47
C CYS A 275 12.98 35.29 37.21
N ARG A 276 13.32 35.56 35.93
CA ARG A 276 14.21 36.67 35.56
C ARG A 276 13.58 38.05 35.84
N LEU A 277 12.29 38.23 35.55
CA LEU A 277 11.56 39.47 35.83
C LEU A 277 11.43 39.72 37.34
N GLN A 278 11.12 38.71 38.14
CA GLN A 278 11.13 38.79 39.60
C GLN A 278 12.52 39.17 40.11
N SER A 279 13.56 38.47 39.67
CA SER A 279 14.96 38.78 40.02
C SER A 279 15.41 40.19 39.61
N SER A 280 14.74 40.81 38.64
CA SER A 280 14.97 42.21 38.24
C SER A 280 14.17 43.19 39.10
N LEU A 281 12.92 42.84 39.43
CA LEU A 281 12.09 43.62 40.35
C LEU A 281 12.72 43.69 41.74
N ASP A 282 13.21 42.55 42.26
CA ASP A 282 13.86 42.46 43.57
C ASP A 282 15.13 43.33 43.62
N ARG A 283 15.90 43.41 42.52
CA ARG A 283 17.05 44.32 42.41
C ARG A 283 16.61 45.78 42.46
N VAL A 284 15.66 46.18 41.60
CA VAL A 284 15.15 47.57 41.55
C VAL A 284 14.52 47.99 42.88
N GLN A 285 13.85 47.08 43.59
CA GLN A 285 13.34 47.34 44.94
C GLN A 285 14.45 47.54 45.97
N ASN A 286 15.51 46.72 45.93
CA ASN A 286 16.70 46.91 46.78
C ASN A 286 17.44 48.21 46.46
N ASP A 287 17.65 48.53 45.18
CA ASP A 287 18.30 49.76 44.74
C ASP A 287 17.51 51.00 45.18
N ARG A 288 16.17 50.97 45.04
CA ARG A 288 15.27 52.00 45.59
C ARG A 288 15.38 52.09 47.12
N LEU A 289 15.46 50.97 47.83
CA LEU A 289 15.60 50.98 49.29
C LEU A 289 16.97 51.55 49.73
N VAL A 290 18.05 51.25 49.01
CA VAL A 290 19.38 51.84 49.25
C VAL A 290 19.37 53.33 48.95
N PHE A 291 18.75 53.77 47.85
CA PHE A 291 18.58 55.19 47.52
C PHE A 291 17.80 55.95 48.60
N LEU A 292 16.68 55.37 49.09
CA LEU A 292 15.89 55.95 50.18
C LEU A 292 16.65 55.94 51.52
N LYS A 293 17.50 54.94 51.80
CA LYS A 293 18.42 54.95 52.97
C LYS A 293 19.45 56.08 52.87
N ASN A 294 20.04 56.29 51.70
CA ASN A 294 21.04 57.34 51.50
C ASN A 294 20.42 58.74 51.68
N ILE A 295 19.25 59.00 51.09
CA ILE A 295 18.54 60.28 51.28
C ILE A 295 18.05 60.42 52.72
N GLY A 296 17.48 59.37 53.32
CA GLY A 296 17.04 59.38 54.72
C GLY A 296 18.18 59.73 55.69
N SER A 297 19.38 59.18 55.45
CA SER A 297 20.59 59.50 56.24
C SER A 297 21.06 60.95 56.07
N ILE A 298 20.93 61.54 54.87
CA ILE A 298 21.27 62.96 54.61
C ILE A 298 20.24 63.89 55.28
N MET A 299 18.97 63.50 55.29
CA MET A 299 17.86 64.29 55.82
C MET A 299 17.53 64.01 57.30
N ASN A 300 18.31 63.15 57.96
CA ASN A 300 18.10 62.68 59.33
C ASN A 300 16.68 62.12 59.58
N VAL A 301 16.18 61.32 58.64
CA VAL A 301 14.90 60.61 58.72
C VAL A 301 15.16 59.18 59.23
N SER A 302 14.43 58.77 60.27
CA SER A 302 14.67 57.52 61.01
C SER A 302 14.39 56.23 60.23
N GLU A 303 13.57 56.28 59.18
CA GLU A 303 13.20 55.14 58.34
C GLU A 303 13.32 55.53 56.86
N PRO A 304 13.83 54.65 55.96
CA PRO A 304 13.98 54.93 54.53
C PRO A 304 12.65 54.88 53.77
N CYS A 305 11.66 55.64 54.22
CA CYS A 305 10.32 55.70 53.66
C CYS A 305 10.13 56.98 52.82
N GLU A 306 9.61 56.80 51.60
CA GLU A 306 9.46 57.88 50.62
C GLU A 306 8.48 58.98 51.07
N SER A 307 7.46 58.65 51.87
CA SER A 307 6.57 59.64 52.48
C SER A 307 7.31 60.49 53.50
N LEU A 308 7.98 59.88 54.48
CA LEU A 308 8.71 60.59 55.54
C LEU A 308 9.80 61.51 54.97
N ILE A 309 10.49 61.08 53.91
CA ILE A 309 11.44 61.92 53.18
C ILE A 309 10.74 63.11 52.52
N LYS A 310 9.60 62.90 51.82
CA LYS A 310 8.79 64.00 51.25
C LYS A 310 8.22 64.94 52.32
N ASP A 311 7.89 64.43 53.50
CA ASP A 311 7.44 65.22 54.64
C ASP A 311 8.57 66.09 55.19
N LYS A 312 9.77 65.52 55.40
CA LYS A 312 10.96 66.28 55.82
C LYS A 312 11.40 67.32 54.79
N VAL A 313 11.29 67.03 53.48
CA VAL A 313 11.49 68.02 52.41
C VAL A 313 10.49 69.18 52.55
N ARG A 314 9.20 68.88 52.78
CA ARG A 314 8.17 69.92 52.94
C ARG A 314 8.38 70.76 54.20
N GLU A 315 8.76 70.14 55.30
CA GLU A 315 9.13 70.82 56.56
C GLU A 315 10.28 71.82 56.32
N ILE A 316 11.42 71.34 55.81
CA ILE A 316 12.60 72.17 55.52
C ILE A 316 12.28 73.27 54.48
N THR A 317 11.40 73.00 53.51
CA THR A 317 10.95 74.02 52.53
C THR A 317 10.12 75.11 53.20
N ASN A 318 9.19 74.74 54.09
CA ASN A 318 8.37 75.68 54.84
C ASN A 318 9.19 76.50 55.85
N GLU A 319 10.18 75.89 56.50
CA GLU A 319 11.16 76.59 57.34
C GLU A 319 11.96 77.61 56.53
N ASN A 320 12.53 77.20 55.37
CA ASN A 320 13.26 78.11 54.49
C ASN A 320 12.40 79.26 53.97
N GLN A 321 11.13 79.01 53.62
CA GLN A 321 10.18 80.05 53.23
C GLN A 321 9.88 81.00 54.41
N THR A 322 9.74 80.47 55.62
CA THR A 322 9.54 81.27 56.84
C THR A 322 10.76 82.14 57.13
N MET A 323 11.97 81.61 56.99
CA MET A 323 13.23 82.37 57.11
C MET A 323 13.36 83.43 56.01
N HIS A 324 12.95 83.15 54.77
CA HIS A 324 12.91 84.16 53.70
C HIS A 324 11.93 85.29 54.02
N ASN A 325 10.75 84.97 54.56
CA ASN A 325 9.76 85.96 55.00
C ASN A 325 10.31 86.79 56.18
N GLN A 326 11.02 86.18 57.14
CA GLN A 326 11.69 86.91 58.23
C GLN A 326 12.78 87.85 57.70
N ILE A 327 13.62 87.39 56.77
CA ILE A 327 14.65 88.21 56.11
C ILE A 327 14.02 89.36 55.31
N HIS A 328 12.89 89.13 54.65
CA HIS A 328 12.13 90.20 53.98
C HIS A 328 11.65 91.25 54.99
N ASN A 329 11.00 90.83 56.07
CA ASN A 329 10.49 91.73 57.10
C ASN A 329 11.62 92.52 57.80
N LEU A 330 12.79 91.91 58.03
CA LEU A 330 13.96 92.59 58.58
C LEU A 330 14.56 93.61 57.59
N ARG A 331 14.57 93.30 56.29
CA ARG A 331 14.96 94.27 55.23
C ARG A 331 13.98 95.43 55.14
N GLU A 332 12.69 95.16 55.30
CA GLU A 332 11.63 96.17 55.30
C GLU A 332 11.73 97.08 56.54
N GLN A 333 11.93 96.52 57.73
CA GLN A 333 12.20 97.28 58.96
C GLN A 333 13.47 98.13 58.84
N LEU A 334 14.55 97.58 58.29
CA LEU A 334 15.79 98.32 58.03
C LEU A 334 15.58 99.46 57.03
N ASN A 335 14.73 99.27 56.01
CA ASN A 335 14.37 100.31 55.05
C ASN A 335 13.52 101.41 55.71
N VAL A 336 12.55 101.05 56.56
CA VAL A 336 11.71 102.00 57.32
C VAL A 336 12.55 102.86 58.27
N GLU A 337 13.46 102.25 59.04
CA GLU A 337 14.38 103.00 59.91
C GLU A 337 15.42 103.79 59.09
N SER A 338 15.81 103.34 57.89
CA SER A 338 16.64 104.13 56.96
C SER A 338 15.91 105.36 56.41
N THR A 339 14.62 105.25 56.07
CA THR A 339 13.80 106.42 55.68
C THR A 339 13.58 107.36 56.85
N ARG A 340 13.32 106.83 58.06
CA ARG A 340 13.15 107.62 59.29
C ARG A 340 14.44 108.34 59.71
N LEU A 341 15.60 107.71 59.54
CA LEU A 341 16.90 108.33 59.73
C LEU A 341 17.14 109.45 58.71
N ARG A 342 16.69 109.27 57.46
CA ARG A 342 16.75 110.30 56.43
C ARG A 342 15.83 111.49 56.73
N GLU A 343 14.58 111.25 57.12
CA GLU A 343 13.63 112.29 57.54
C GLU A 343 14.13 113.08 58.75
N THR A 344 14.74 112.40 59.73
CA THR A 344 15.37 113.07 60.89
C THR A 344 16.64 113.82 60.53
N GLN A 345 17.43 113.34 59.56
CA GLN A 345 18.57 114.06 59.00
C GLN A 345 18.14 115.30 58.19
N GLU A 346 17.08 115.19 57.36
CA GLU A 346 16.54 116.30 56.57
C GLU A 346 15.91 117.37 57.47
N THR A 347 15.12 116.98 58.47
CA THR A 347 14.51 117.93 59.44
C THR A 347 15.56 118.60 60.34
N THR A 348 16.59 117.89 60.78
CA THR A 348 17.71 118.52 61.51
C THR A 348 18.53 119.44 60.62
N GLN A 349 18.80 119.09 59.36
CA GLN A 349 19.50 119.97 58.42
C GLN A 349 18.68 121.21 58.06
N CYS A 350 17.35 121.08 57.93
CA CYS A 350 16.44 122.23 57.77
C CYS A 350 16.40 123.14 59.01
N ARG A 351 16.48 122.56 60.22
CA ARG A 351 16.67 123.35 61.45
C ARG A 351 18.00 124.10 61.44
N VAL A 352 19.12 123.43 61.17
CA VAL A 352 20.44 124.09 61.09
C VAL A 352 20.40 125.25 60.10
N ARG A 353 19.86 125.06 58.89
CA ARG A 353 19.68 126.14 57.91
C ARG A 353 18.82 127.30 58.42
N ALA A 354 17.81 127.06 59.25
CA ALA A 354 16.99 128.11 59.85
C ALA A 354 17.74 128.89 60.96
N GLU A 355 18.50 128.19 61.82
CA GLU A 355 19.36 128.83 62.82
C GLU A 355 20.51 129.64 62.16
N GLU A 356 21.07 129.14 61.05
CA GLU A 356 22.07 129.86 60.24
C GLU A 356 21.49 131.15 59.65
N CYS A 357 20.26 131.11 59.11
CA CYS A 357 19.55 132.31 58.65
C CYS A 357 19.28 133.30 59.80
N GLN A 358 18.95 132.82 61.01
CA GLN A 358 18.79 133.69 62.18
C GLN A 358 20.12 134.32 62.61
N ARG A 359 21.24 133.56 62.57
CA ARG A 359 22.58 134.09 62.86
C ARG A 359 22.93 135.23 61.89
N VAL A 360 22.75 135.03 60.59
CA VAL A 360 23.01 136.09 59.58
C VAL A 360 22.12 137.31 59.82
N ALA A 361 20.83 137.11 60.07
CA ALA A 361 19.89 138.20 60.36
C ALA A 361 20.10 138.89 61.74
N LEU A 362 20.98 138.35 62.60
CA LEU A 362 21.46 139.00 63.82
C LEU A 362 22.80 139.72 63.56
N GLU A 363 23.66 139.17 62.70
CA GLU A 363 24.91 139.81 62.25
C GLU A 363 24.63 141.09 61.45
N GLU A 364 23.67 141.08 60.51
CA GLU A 364 23.21 142.28 59.79
C GLU A 364 22.68 143.37 60.75
N LYS A 365 21.96 142.98 61.81
CA LYS A 365 21.45 143.92 62.82
C LYS A 365 22.56 144.50 63.69
N LEU A 366 23.55 143.69 64.03
CA LEU A 366 24.73 144.13 64.78
C LEU A 366 25.56 145.11 63.96
N GLU A 367 25.83 144.80 62.70
CA GLU A 367 26.53 145.69 61.76
C GLU A 367 25.77 147.02 61.58
N LYS A 368 24.44 146.97 61.40
CA LYS A 368 23.61 148.18 61.32
C LYS A 368 23.68 149.03 62.59
N ALA A 369 23.61 148.42 63.78
CA ALA A 369 23.76 149.11 65.05
C ALA A 369 25.17 149.71 65.24
N CYS A 370 26.22 149.05 64.75
CA CYS A 370 27.58 149.59 64.73
C CYS A 370 27.70 150.82 63.80
N ASN A 371 27.03 150.80 62.64
CA ASN A 371 27.01 151.94 61.72
C ASN A 371 26.23 153.13 62.30
N GLU A 372 25.05 152.88 62.91
CA GLU A 372 24.27 153.89 63.64
C GLU A 372 25.09 154.50 64.80
N MET A 373 25.82 153.68 65.57
CA MET A 373 26.74 154.13 66.62
C MET A 373 27.95 154.93 66.09
N SER A 374 28.33 154.78 64.82
CA SER A 374 29.36 155.61 64.19
C SER A 374 28.79 156.97 63.78
N GLN A 375 27.64 157.00 63.11
CA GLN A 375 26.96 158.24 62.70
C GLN A 375 26.71 159.17 63.90
N MET A 376 26.25 158.63 65.04
CA MET A 376 26.04 159.42 66.27
C MET A 376 27.32 160.07 66.82
N ARG A 377 28.52 159.58 66.48
CA ARG A 377 29.80 160.20 66.87
C ARG A 377 30.16 161.36 65.95
N ASP A 378 29.93 161.22 64.65
CA ASP A 378 30.20 162.25 63.65
C ASP A 378 29.26 163.46 63.83
N GLU A 379 27.98 163.20 64.13
CA GLU A 379 27.00 164.22 64.50
C GLU A 379 27.40 164.96 65.80
N HIS A 380 27.90 164.22 66.80
CA HIS A 380 28.38 164.80 68.06
C HIS A 380 29.62 165.69 67.86
N LEU A 381 30.60 165.25 67.04
CA LEU A 381 31.76 166.06 66.69
C LEU A 381 31.34 167.37 66.00
N THR A 382 30.36 167.30 65.10
CA THR A 382 29.79 168.47 64.42
C THR A 382 29.15 169.47 65.40
N LEU A 383 28.49 168.97 66.45
CA LEU A 383 27.92 169.81 67.51
C LEU A 383 28.98 170.51 68.36
N SER A 384 30.07 169.83 68.74
CA SER A 384 31.13 170.46 69.56
C SER A 384 31.85 171.59 68.80
N GLU A 385 32.04 171.46 67.48
CA GLU A 385 32.51 172.56 66.63
C GLU A 385 31.60 173.80 66.71
N TYR A 386 30.29 173.58 66.64
CA TYR A 386 29.29 174.65 66.59
C TYR A 386 29.26 175.44 67.90
N LEU A 387 29.30 174.75 69.04
CA LEU A 387 29.28 175.38 70.36
C LEU A 387 30.51 176.26 70.61
N VAL A 388 31.71 175.84 70.17
CA VAL A 388 32.93 176.68 70.23
C VAL A 388 32.81 177.93 69.35
N ARG A 389 32.17 177.84 68.18
CA ARG A 389 31.89 179.01 67.34
C ARG A 389 30.88 179.96 68.01
N LEU A 390 29.85 179.41 68.66
CA LEU A 390 28.82 180.18 69.37
C LEU A 390 29.40 180.92 70.60
N ALA A 391 30.29 180.29 71.36
CA ALA A 391 30.97 180.92 72.50
C ALA A 391 31.75 182.19 72.10
N ARG A 392 32.47 182.11 70.98
CA ARG A 392 33.20 183.24 70.39
C ARG A 392 32.25 184.35 69.92
N ALA A 393 31.08 184.01 69.37
CA ALA A 393 30.06 184.98 68.96
C ALA A 393 29.40 185.72 70.16
N LEU A 394 29.23 185.04 71.30
CA LEU A 394 28.69 185.63 72.55
C LEU A 394 29.75 186.40 73.38
N CYS A 395 30.89 186.72 72.75
CA CYS A 395 32.03 187.44 73.34
C CYS A 395 32.49 186.84 74.68
N TRP A 396 32.49 185.51 74.80
CA TRP A 396 32.97 184.81 75.99
C TRP A 396 34.39 184.28 75.74
N SER A 397 35.37 185.07 76.18
CA SER A 397 36.79 184.91 75.83
C SER A 397 37.46 183.64 76.38
N ASP A 398 36.86 182.97 77.37
CA ASP A 398 37.51 181.90 78.14
C ASP A 398 37.33 180.51 77.50
N CYS A 399 36.49 180.38 76.46
CA CYS A 399 36.20 179.12 75.77
C CYS A 399 36.95 179.03 74.43
N ILE A 400 38.17 178.49 74.46
CA ILE A 400 39.05 178.41 73.28
C ILE A 400 39.00 177.02 72.61
N ASP A 401 38.97 175.94 73.40
CA ASP A 401 39.09 174.54 72.95
C ASP A 401 37.74 173.80 72.82
N GLN A 402 37.74 172.65 72.13
CA GLN A 402 36.56 171.79 71.99
C GLN A 402 36.32 170.92 73.25
N PRO A 403 35.08 170.84 73.76
CA PRO A 403 34.73 169.95 74.87
C PRO A 403 34.74 168.46 74.45
N ALA A 404 34.98 167.56 75.41
CA ALA A 404 34.94 166.13 75.14
C ALA A 404 33.50 165.60 74.91
N HIS A 405 33.41 164.41 74.29
CA HIS A 405 32.14 163.75 74.02
C HIS A 405 31.34 163.45 75.31
N GLY A 406 30.03 163.67 75.24
CA GLY A 406 29.13 163.54 76.39
C GLY A 406 29.03 164.82 77.22
N ASN A 407 29.14 164.69 78.54
CA ASN A 407 28.70 165.70 79.50
C ASN A 407 29.38 167.08 79.34
N GLU A 408 30.66 167.15 78.97
CA GLU A 408 31.34 168.45 78.77
C GLU A 408 30.71 169.27 77.64
N THR A 409 30.28 168.61 76.57
CA THR A 409 29.60 169.26 75.44
C THR A 409 28.19 169.71 75.82
N HIS A 410 27.50 168.94 76.67
CA HIS A 410 26.20 169.34 77.25
C HIS A 410 26.36 170.56 78.18
N ILE A 411 27.36 170.54 79.06
CA ILE A 411 27.68 171.64 80.00
C ILE A 411 28.06 172.91 79.24
N LEU A 412 28.85 172.82 78.16
CA LEU A 412 29.15 173.99 77.33
C LEU A 412 27.87 174.52 76.64
N ALA A 413 27.01 173.65 76.14
CA ALA A 413 25.72 174.05 75.56
C ALA A 413 24.83 174.75 76.60
N GLU A 414 24.66 174.16 77.80
CA GLU A 414 23.88 174.74 78.90
C GLU A 414 24.42 176.09 79.35
N GLN A 415 25.74 176.25 79.50
CA GLN A 415 26.34 177.53 79.91
C GLN A 415 26.18 178.62 78.84
N LEU A 416 26.22 178.25 77.55
CA LEU A 416 25.95 179.17 76.44
C LEU A 416 24.46 179.53 76.33
N LEU A 417 23.57 178.56 76.59
CA LEU A 417 22.13 178.76 76.66
C LEU A 417 21.75 179.66 77.83
N GLU A 418 22.24 179.41 79.04
CA GLU A 418 21.94 180.24 80.22
C GLU A 418 22.39 181.70 80.02
N ARG A 419 23.52 181.91 79.31
CA ARG A 419 23.99 183.24 78.91
C ARG A 419 23.08 183.90 77.87
N ALA A 420 22.45 183.13 76.98
CA ALA A 420 21.50 183.63 75.98
C ALA A 420 20.09 183.86 76.56
N GLU A 421 19.61 183.00 77.47
CA GLU A 421 18.31 183.13 78.15
C GLU A 421 18.24 184.38 79.03
N ARG A 422 19.35 184.73 79.71
CA ARG A 422 19.49 186.02 80.42
C ARG A 422 19.39 187.26 79.52
N LEU A 423 19.46 187.10 78.18
CA LEU A 423 19.30 188.15 77.17
C LEU A 423 17.97 188.08 76.41
N SER A 424 17.12 187.07 76.63
CA SER A 424 15.90 186.82 75.85
C SER A 424 14.71 186.40 76.73
N ILE A 425 14.45 187.14 77.80
CA ILE A 425 13.23 187.03 78.61
C ILE A 425 11.98 187.25 77.72
N HIS A 426 10.93 186.45 77.95
CA HIS A 426 9.63 186.41 77.23
C HIS A 426 9.64 185.81 75.82
N THR A 427 9.52 184.48 75.72
CA THR A 427 8.26 183.73 75.42
C THR A 427 8.63 182.24 75.29
N GLU A 428 8.42 181.42 76.32
CA GLU A 428 7.16 180.74 76.70
C GLU A 428 6.96 179.36 76.02
N HIS A 429 6.23 178.50 76.74
CA HIS A 429 6.21 177.03 76.66
C HIS A 429 5.53 176.48 75.37
N HIS A 430 5.90 175.31 74.81
CA HIS A 430 6.02 173.93 75.34
C HIS A 430 4.68 173.17 75.41
N ASP A 431 4.78 171.84 75.26
CA ASP A 431 3.73 170.79 75.35
C ASP A 431 2.67 170.72 74.21
N LEU A 432 2.26 169.56 73.66
CA LEU A 432 2.29 168.13 74.06
C LEU A 432 1.18 167.65 75.03
N CYS A 433 -0.07 167.75 74.59
CA CYS A 433 -1.18 166.86 74.96
C CYS A 433 -2.13 166.68 73.74
N ASP A 434 -2.97 165.65 73.62
CA ASP A 434 -3.31 164.60 74.57
C ASP A 434 -2.92 163.18 74.11
N LYS A 435 -2.29 162.44 75.02
CA LYS A 435 -2.68 161.05 75.26
C LYS A 435 -3.42 161.02 76.59
N ASN A 436 -4.67 160.55 76.57
CA ASN A 436 -5.33 159.73 77.60
C ASN A 436 -6.82 159.62 77.26
N CYS A 437 -7.62 158.73 77.81
CA CYS A 437 -7.49 157.41 78.47
C CYS A 437 -8.87 157.24 79.11
N TYR A 438 -9.58 156.15 78.78
CA TYR A 438 -10.67 155.68 79.64
C TYR A 438 -10.48 154.17 79.84
N ASP A 439 -9.61 153.89 80.80
CA ASP A 439 -9.88 153.04 81.95
C ASP A 439 -10.45 151.63 81.71
N LEU A 440 -9.59 150.68 82.08
CA LEU A 440 -9.88 149.45 82.84
C LEU A 440 -11.20 149.47 83.65
N PRO A 441 -11.83 148.30 83.92
CA PRO A 441 -11.11 147.05 84.24
C PRO A 441 -11.70 145.74 83.71
N THR A 442 -10.90 144.67 83.73
CA THR A 442 -11.43 143.31 83.94
C THR A 442 -10.39 142.40 84.62
N PRO A 443 -10.68 141.83 85.81
CA PRO A 443 -9.75 140.96 86.52
C PRO A 443 -9.93 139.46 86.20
N HIS A 444 -8.88 138.70 86.51
CA HIS A 444 -8.85 137.31 86.98
C HIS A 444 -10.00 136.31 86.71
N HIS A 445 -9.54 135.12 86.30
CA HIS A 445 -10.06 133.77 86.60
C HIS A 445 -11.21 133.14 85.80
N HIS A 446 -10.91 131.90 85.37
CA HIS A 446 -11.78 130.76 85.08
C HIS A 446 -12.82 130.87 83.94
N HIS A 447 -12.74 129.94 82.98
CA HIS A 447 -13.70 128.82 83.00
C HIS A 447 -13.20 127.55 82.26
N LEU A 448 -13.30 126.41 82.95
CA LEU A 448 -13.28 125.03 82.42
C LEU A 448 -14.60 124.75 81.67
N PRO A 449 -14.66 123.85 80.66
CA PRO A 449 -14.77 122.41 80.95
C PRO A 449 -14.23 121.41 79.87
N LYS A 450 -14.12 120.09 80.08
CA LYS A 450 -13.99 119.20 81.27
C LYS A 450 -13.63 117.78 80.78
N LEU A 451 -13.05 116.93 81.63
CA LEU A 451 -13.15 115.48 81.48
C LEU A 451 -14.55 114.96 81.93
N ARG A 452 -14.87 113.73 81.51
CA ARG A 452 -15.21 112.59 82.40
C ARG A 452 -16.62 111.97 82.25
N ARG A 453 -16.59 110.63 82.28
CA ARG A 453 -17.51 109.68 82.98
C ARG A 453 -18.61 108.98 82.17
N GLU A 454 -18.66 107.67 82.39
CA GLU A 454 -19.84 106.80 82.44
C GLU A 454 -21.05 107.52 83.12
N ARG A 455 -22.32 107.18 82.81
CA ARG A 455 -22.96 105.94 83.32
C ARG A 455 -24.33 105.64 82.70
N SER A 456 -24.62 104.35 82.62
CA SER A 456 -25.81 103.66 83.16
C SER A 456 -27.21 104.30 83.07
N CYS A 457 -28.12 103.50 82.48
CA CYS A 457 -29.50 103.24 82.91
C CYS A 457 -30.70 104.12 82.48
N HIS A 458 -31.73 103.37 82.06
CA HIS A 458 -33.19 103.56 82.16
C HIS A 458 -33.97 104.34 81.06
N ASP A 459 -34.93 103.60 80.50
CA ASP A 459 -36.33 103.94 80.19
C ASP A 459 -36.71 104.96 79.09
N ILE A 460 -37.25 104.42 77.98
CA ILE A 460 -38.71 104.39 77.65
C ILE A 460 -39.48 105.71 77.98
N PRO A 461 -40.24 106.35 77.05
CA PRO A 461 -41.12 105.70 76.05
C PRO A 461 -41.31 106.35 74.64
N LEU A 462 -42.09 105.64 73.81
CA LEU A 462 -43.06 106.11 72.80
C LEU A 462 -42.62 106.73 71.45
N LYS A 463 -43.29 106.24 70.38
CA LYS A 463 -43.46 106.80 69.01
C LYS A 463 -42.15 107.21 68.30
N GLU A 464 -41.62 106.45 67.34
CA GLU A 464 -42.33 105.87 66.17
C GLU A 464 -42.12 104.34 66.00
N SER A 465 -41.90 103.62 67.10
CA SER A 465 -41.38 102.23 67.11
C SER A 465 -42.25 101.11 66.47
N SER A 466 -43.44 101.40 65.94
CA SER A 466 -44.33 100.37 65.36
C SER A 466 -43.80 99.79 64.04
N THR A 467 -43.21 100.62 63.19
CA THR A 467 -42.61 100.21 61.91
C THR A 467 -41.36 99.37 62.16
N VAL A 468 -40.44 99.83 63.00
CA VAL A 468 -39.20 99.11 63.33
C VAL A 468 -39.48 97.77 63.99
N TYR A 469 -40.37 97.69 64.98
CA TYR A 469 -40.69 96.42 65.64
C TYR A 469 -41.44 95.45 64.72
N SER A 470 -42.38 95.93 63.88
CA SER A 470 -43.06 95.07 62.91
C SER A 470 -42.11 94.59 61.80
N LEU A 471 -41.17 95.41 61.36
CA LEU A 471 -40.09 95.01 60.44
C LEU A 471 -39.13 94.00 61.07
N GLN A 472 -38.69 94.20 62.32
CA GLN A 472 -37.85 93.22 63.04
C GLN A 472 -38.58 91.88 63.22
N ARG A 473 -39.88 91.89 63.55
CA ARG A 473 -40.70 90.68 63.63
C ARG A 473 -40.87 90.02 62.25
N LYS A 474 -41.08 90.80 61.19
CA LYS A 474 -41.20 90.32 59.81
C LYS A 474 -39.89 89.72 59.31
N VAL A 475 -38.74 90.33 59.62
CA VAL A 475 -37.39 89.79 59.34
C VAL A 475 -37.13 88.50 60.11
N ARG A 476 -37.53 88.40 61.39
CA ARG A 476 -37.43 87.14 62.16
C ARG A 476 -38.27 86.03 61.51
N VAL A 477 -39.55 86.30 61.21
CA VAL A 477 -40.45 85.34 60.56
C VAL A 477 -39.96 84.94 59.16
N LEU A 478 -39.43 85.88 58.38
CA LEU A 478 -38.83 85.58 57.07
C LEU A 478 -37.55 84.75 57.20
N ARG A 479 -36.68 85.05 58.18
CA ARG A 479 -35.48 84.24 58.47
C ARG A 479 -35.85 82.81 58.87
N GLU A 480 -36.85 82.64 59.74
CA GLU A 480 -37.39 81.31 60.06
C GLU A 480 -38.00 80.62 58.83
N GLN A 481 -38.73 81.35 57.97
CA GLN A 481 -39.33 80.79 56.76
C GLN A 481 -38.26 80.37 55.73
N VAL A 482 -37.15 81.11 55.63
CA VAL A 482 -35.97 80.74 54.84
C VAL A 482 -35.32 79.49 55.45
N GLN A 483 -34.99 79.48 56.74
CA GLN A 483 -34.40 78.30 57.40
C GLN A 483 -35.27 77.03 57.28
N ARG A 484 -36.60 77.15 57.33
CA ARG A 484 -37.54 76.04 57.08
C ARG A 484 -37.53 75.59 55.61
N ARG A 485 -37.37 76.50 54.65
CA ARG A 485 -37.19 76.17 53.22
C ARG A 485 -35.84 75.53 52.95
N ASP A 486 -34.76 76.01 53.56
CA ASP A 486 -33.42 75.45 53.41
C ASP A 486 -33.36 74.02 53.95
N LEU A 487 -33.93 73.79 55.15
CA LEU A 487 -34.09 72.44 55.72
C LEU A 487 -34.95 71.54 54.81
N HIS A 488 -36.03 72.06 54.23
CA HIS A 488 -36.87 71.30 53.30
C HIS A 488 -36.14 70.96 51.99
N LEU A 489 -35.38 71.89 51.42
CA LEU A 489 -34.54 71.67 50.24
C LEU A 489 -33.44 70.63 50.54
N GLU A 490 -32.85 70.65 51.72
CA GLU A 490 -31.82 69.68 52.12
C GLU A 490 -32.42 68.27 52.35
N LEU A 491 -33.62 68.18 52.94
CA LEU A 491 -34.37 66.93 53.02
C LEU A 491 -34.79 66.41 51.63
N LEU A 492 -35.12 67.29 50.68
CA LEU A 492 -35.39 66.91 49.29
C LEU A 492 -34.13 66.44 48.56
N ARG A 493 -32.99 67.14 48.69
CA ARG A 493 -31.69 66.68 48.16
C ARG A 493 -31.33 65.29 48.70
N ARG A 494 -31.45 65.09 50.01
CA ARG A 494 -31.18 63.79 50.65
C ARG A 494 -32.16 62.71 50.18
N LYS A 495 -33.43 63.05 49.94
CA LYS A 495 -34.42 62.12 49.36
C LYS A 495 -34.08 61.77 47.90
N ILE A 496 -33.63 62.73 47.10
CA ILE A 496 -33.18 62.49 45.72
C ILE A 496 -31.95 61.60 45.71
N ALA A 497 -30.91 61.92 46.50
CA ALA A 497 -29.71 61.08 46.63
C ALA A 497 -30.06 59.64 47.05
N LEU A 498 -30.94 59.46 48.05
CA LEU A 498 -31.42 58.12 48.43
C LEU A 498 -32.21 57.41 47.33
N LEU A 499 -32.99 58.11 46.51
CA LEU A 499 -33.69 57.51 45.37
C LEU A 499 -32.72 57.11 44.25
N GLU A 500 -31.70 57.91 43.98
CA GLU A 500 -30.62 57.57 43.06
C GLU A 500 -29.79 56.38 43.56
N ASP A 501 -29.42 56.33 44.84
CA ASP A 501 -28.70 55.20 45.43
C ASP A 501 -29.53 53.91 45.37
N ASN A 502 -30.85 54.01 45.61
CA ASN A 502 -31.76 52.88 45.42
C ASN A 502 -31.87 52.47 43.93
N ALA A 503 -31.76 53.40 42.99
CA ALA A 503 -31.73 53.09 41.56
C ALA A 503 -30.41 52.43 41.14
N ARG A 504 -29.27 52.96 41.62
CA ARG A 504 -27.92 52.39 41.44
C ARG A 504 -27.85 50.97 42.02
N GLY A 505 -28.32 50.76 43.25
CA GLY A 505 -28.38 49.44 43.89
C GLY A 505 -29.26 48.44 43.15
N LYS A 506 -30.43 48.86 42.65
CA LYS A 506 -31.29 48.01 41.81
C LYS A 506 -30.63 47.63 40.47
N ALA A 507 -29.88 48.54 39.86
CA ALA A 507 -29.13 48.25 38.63
C ALA A 507 -28.01 47.22 38.89
N ILE A 508 -27.25 47.36 39.99
CA ILE A 508 -26.20 46.40 40.39
C ILE A 508 -26.81 45.02 40.64
N LEU A 509 -27.85 44.92 41.49
CA LEU A 509 -28.54 43.65 41.77
C LEU A 509 -29.14 43.02 40.49
N GLN A 510 -29.60 43.82 39.54
CA GLN A 510 -30.05 43.32 38.24
C GLN A 510 -28.91 42.75 37.41
N THR A 511 -27.75 43.41 37.36
CA THR A 511 -26.56 42.86 36.67
C THR A 511 -26.03 41.58 37.33
N GLU A 512 -25.98 41.52 38.66
CA GLU A 512 -25.59 40.31 39.40
C GLU A 512 -26.54 39.14 39.14
N ARG A 513 -27.86 39.42 39.07
CA ARG A 513 -28.89 38.44 38.70
C ARG A 513 -28.71 37.91 37.28
N ASP A 514 -28.48 38.79 36.31
CA ASP A 514 -28.30 38.41 34.91
C ASP A 514 -26.99 37.63 34.70
N GLU A 515 -25.91 38.01 35.40
CA GLU A 515 -24.68 37.22 35.45
C GLU A 515 -24.89 35.84 36.07
N ALA A 516 -25.61 35.75 37.20
CA ALA A 516 -25.90 34.48 37.87
C ALA A 516 -26.72 33.55 36.96
N LEU A 517 -27.72 34.11 36.25
CA LEU A 517 -28.47 33.38 35.22
C LEU A 517 -27.58 32.96 34.04
N CYS A 518 -26.62 33.77 33.63
CA CYS A 518 -25.64 33.40 32.59
C CYS A 518 -24.69 32.29 33.07
N ARG A 519 -24.20 32.35 34.31
CA ARG A 519 -23.39 31.29 34.94
C ARG A 519 -24.20 29.98 35.03
N ALA A 520 -25.44 30.02 35.51
CA ALA A 520 -26.34 28.87 35.56
C ALA A 520 -26.60 28.25 34.18
N LYS A 521 -26.87 29.07 33.14
CA LYS A 521 -27.05 28.60 31.75
C LYS A 521 -25.79 27.95 31.17
N ARG A 522 -24.59 28.44 31.48
CA ARG A 522 -23.32 27.80 31.08
C ARG A 522 -23.14 26.46 31.78
N ASN A 523 -23.37 26.41 33.10
CA ASN A 523 -23.24 25.19 33.90
C ASN A 523 -24.25 24.11 33.47
N ASN A 524 -25.50 24.48 33.15
CA ASN A 524 -26.50 23.54 32.64
C ASN A 524 -26.07 22.94 31.30
N LYS A 525 -25.58 23.76 30.36
CA LYS A 525 -25.03 23.28 29.08
C LYS A 525 -23.81 22.38 29.24
N GLN A 526 -23.00 22.59 30.27
CA GLN A 526 -21.89 21.70 30.58
C GLN A 526 -22.37 20.38 31.19
N ASN A 527 -23.39 20.42 32.06
CA ASN A 527 -24.03 19.24 32.64
C ASN A 527 -24.77 18.39 31.59
N GLU A 528 -25.41 19.02 30.61
CA GLU A 528 -25.99 18.36 29.43
C GLU A 528 -24.92 17.59 28.64
N LYS A 529 -23.77 18.22 28.37
CA LYS A 529 -22.63 17.58 27.69
C LYS A 529 -22.06 16.40 28.47
N THR A 530 -21.76 16.56 29.76
CA THR A 530 -21.19 15.47 30.57
C THR A 530 -22.19 14.34 30.81
N SER A 531 -23.49 14.64 30.89
CA SER A 531 -24.55 13.63 30.90
C SER A 531 -24.62 12.83 29.60
N HIS A 532 -24.49 13.49 28.45
CA HIS A 532 -24.45 12.83 27.14
C HIS A 532 -23.20 11.95 26.99
N GLN A 533 -22.02 12.46 27.35
CA GLN A 533 -20.77 11.68 27.39
C GLN A 533 -20.85 10.46 28.33
N LEU A 534 -21.50 10.62 29.50
CA LEU A 534 -21.74 9.50 30.42
C LEU A 534 -22.70 8.45 29.84
N LEU A 535 -23.66 8.84 29.00
CA LEU A 535 -24.54 7.91 28.29
C LEU A 535 -23.80 7.17 27.16
N GLU A 536 -22.95 7.89 26.41
CA GLU A 536 -22.09 7.33 25.36
C GLU A 536 -21.11 6.28 25.92
N VAL A 537 -20.42 6.61 27.02
CA VAL A 537 -19.51 5.65 27.70
C VAL A 537 -20.29 4.45 28.29
N LYS A 538 -21.54 4.64 28.72
CA LYS A 538 -22.41 3.53 29.18
C LYS A 538 -22.85 2.61 28.04
N THR A 539 -23.10 3.14 26.85
CA THR A 539 -23.43 2.32 25.67
C THR A 539 -22.21 1.56 25.17
N GLN A 540 -21.05 2.23 25.02
CA GLN A 540 -19.77 1.58 24.72
C GLN A 540 -19.43 0.46 25.73
N LEU A 541 -19.67 0.66 27.03
CA LEU A 541 -19.48 -0.37 28.06
C LEU A 541 -20.47 -1.55 27.94
N ALA A 542 -21.68 -1.32 27.42
CA ALA A 542 -22.63 -2.40 27.12
C ALA A 542 -22.18 -3.20 25.88
N ASP A 543 -21.74 -2.53 24.83
CA ASP A 543 -21.24 -3.15 23.60
C ASP A 543 -19.99 -4.02 23.85
N VAL A 544 -19.04 -3.52 24.66
CA VAL A 544 -17.85 -4.29 25.08
C VAL A 544 -18.23 -5.50 25.94
N LYS A 545 -19.29 -5.41 26.75
CA LYS A 545 -19.80 -6.57 27.52
C LYS A 545 -20.47 -7.62 26.63
N ALA A 546 -21.20 -7.19 25.59
CA ALA A 546 -21.76 -8.10 24.60
C ALA A 546 -20.65 -8.82 23.83
N GLN A 547 -19.66 -8.08 23.31
CA GLN A 547 -18.49 -8.65 22.62
C GLN A 547 -17.69 -9.62 23.50
N LEU A 548 -17.62 -9.37 24.82
CA LEU A 548 -16.97 -10.29 25.76
C LEU A 548 -17.78 -11.58 25.98
N ALA A 549 -19.11 -11.53 25.93
CA ALA A 549 -19.97 -12.70 25.97
C ALA A 549 -19.84 -13.53 24.67
N ASP A 550 -19.91 -12.88 23.50
CA ASP A 550 -19.66 -13.51 22.19
C ASP A 550 -18.29 -14.21 22.17
N ALA A 551 -17.25 -13.56 22.70
CA ALA A 551 -15.91 -14.13 22.82
C ALA A 551 -15.84 -15.34 23.77
N THR A 552 -16.65 -15.40 24.84
CA THR A 552 -16.75 -16.61 25.66
C THR A 552 -17.47 -17.75 24.95
N ASP A 553 -18.50 -17.47 24.15
CA ASP A 553 -19.22 -18.50 23.40
C ASP A 553 -18.37 -19.07 22.26
N TYR A 554 -17.65 -18.22 21.51
CA TYR A 554 -16.66 -18.67 20.53
C TYR A 554 -15.57 -19.55 21.16
N LYS A 555 -15.14 -19.25 22.40
CA LYS A 555 -14.19 -20.07 23.15
C LYS A 555 -14.79 -21.43 23.55
N ILE A 556 -16.07 -21.48 23.94
CA ILE A 556 -16.77 -22.74 24.24
C ILE A 556 -16.85 -23.61 22.98
N THR A 557 -17.36 -23.07 21.87
CA THR A 557 -17.44 -23.81 20.60
C THR A 557 -16.08 -24.26 20.07
N ALA A 558 -15.01 -23.48 20.27
CA ALA A 558 -13.65 -23.88 19.92
C ALA A 558 -13.16 -25.09 20.76
N LEU A 559 -13.45 -25.10 22.06
CA LEU A 559 -13.10 -26.23 22.95
C LEU A 559 -13.92 -27.49 22.65
N GLU A 560 -15.19 -27.35 22.25
CA GLU A 560 -16.02 -28.46 21.81
C GLU A 560 -15.54 -29.06 20.49
N ARG A 561 -15.14 -28.21 19.52
CA ARG A 561 -14.51 -28.65 18.27
C ARG A 561 -13.17 -29.36 18.53
N ALA A 562 -12.35 -28.85 19.44
CA ALA A 562 -11.09 -29.51 19.83
C ALA A 562 -11.36 -30.92 20.39
N ARG A 563 -12.25 -31.06 21.38
CA ARG A 563 -12.66 -32.37 21.93
C ARG A 563 -13.17 -33.34 20.86
N LYS A 564 -13.89 -32.83 19.85
CA LYS A 564 -14.39 -33.68 18.74
C LYS A 564 -13.28 -34.10 17.78
N ILE A 565 -12.25 -33.25 17.58
CA ILE A 565 -11.04 -33.63 16.84
C ILE A 565 -10.29 -34.73 17.61
N ASP A 566 -10.12 -34.59 18.93
CA ASP A 566 -9.46 -35.60 19.78
C ASP A 566 -10.18 -36.96 19.72
N GLU A 567 -11.52 -36.96 19.82
CA GLU A 567 -12.37 -38.16 19.69
C GLU A 567 -12.19 -38.83 18.31
N LEU A 568 -12.16 -38.04 17.24
CA LEU A 568 -11.98 -38.54 15.87
C LEU A 568 -10.56 -39.08 15.64
N GLN A 569 -9.52 -38.43 16.18
CA GLN A 569 -8.13 -38.90 16.12
C GLN A 569 -7.97 -40.23 16.86
N ALA A 570 -8.52 -40.36 18.06
CA ALA A 570 -8.54 -41.63 18.80
C ALA A 570 -9.25 -42.74 18.02
N ARG A 571 -10.36 -42.41 17.33
CA ARG A 571 -11.10 -43.37 16.49
C ARG A 571 -10.33 -43.77 15.22
N VAL A 572 -9.59 -42.86 14.60
CA VAL A 572 -8.67 -43.17 13.48
C VAL A 572 -7.57 -44.12 13.93
N LEU A 573 -6.88 -43.82 15.04
CA LEU A 573 -5.84 -44.70 15.60
C LEU A 573 -6.36 -46.12 15.89
N CYS A 574 -7.57 -46.26 16.42
CA CYS A 574 -8.19 -47.59 16.61
C CYS A 574 -8.41 -48.33 15.28
N LEU A 575 -8.83 -47.63 14.22
CA LEU A 575 -9.04 -48.22 12.89
C LEU A 575 -7.71 -48.57 12.19
N GLU A 576 -6.65 -47.77 12.38
CA GLU A 576 -5.32 -48.04 11.83
C GLU A 576 -4.66 -49.25 12.50
N ASN A 577 -4.82 -49.40 13.82
CA ASN A 577 -4.40 -50.60 14.54
C ASN A 577 -5.13 -51.85 14.05
N GLU A 578 -6.46 -51.77 13.88
CA GLU A 578 -7.26 -52.90 13.37
C GLU A 578 -6.91 -53.25 11.90
N LYS A 579 -6.74 -52.25 11.04
CA LYS A 579 -6.22 -52.41 9.67
C LYS A 579 -4.87 -53.15 9.67
N SER A 580 -3.96 -52.77 10.56
CA SER A 580 -2.63 -53.39 10.68
C SER A 580 -2.72 -54.85 11.17
N ARG A 581 -3.65 -55.13 12.09
CA ARG A 581 -3.95 -56.50 12.57
C ARG A 581 -4.50 -57.37 11.43
N LEU A 582 -5.46 -56.87 10.65
CA LEU A 582 -6.08 -57.59 9.55
C LEU A 582 -5.10 -57.83 8.38
N ILE A 583 -4.25 -56.87 8.04
CA ILE A 583 -3.17 -57.04 7.04
C ILE A 583 -2.19 -58.14 7.49
N SER A 584 -1.81 -58.14 8.78
CA SER A 584 -0.93 -59.17 9.34
C SER A 584 -1.57 -60.57 9.28
N GLN A 585 -2.86 -60.69 9.59
CA GLN A 585 -3.62 -61.93 9.46
C GLN A 585 -3.68 -62.40 7.99
N LEU A 586 -4.03 -61.50 7.06
CA LEU A 586 -4.07 -61.81 5.62
C LEU A 586 -2.71 -62.29 5.09
N SER A 587 -1.61 -61.68 5.52
CA SER A 587 -0.26 -62.13 5.21
C SER A 587 0.01 -63.56 5.71
N SER A 588 -0.43 -63.89 6.94
CA SER A 588 -0.30 -65.24 7.50
C SER A 588 -1.12 -66.28 6.72
N TYR A 589 -2.35 -65.94 6.30
CA TYR A 589 -3.19 -66.80 5.45
C TYR A 589 -2.59 -67.00 4.06
N LYS A 590 -2.09 -65.93 3.42
CA LYS A 590 -1.41 -65.98 2.11
C LYS A 590 -0.16 -66.86 2.15
N THR A 591 0.60 -66.79 3.23
CA THR A 591 1.78 -67.63 3.45
C THR A 591 1.40 -69.09 3.66
N ARG A 592 0.38 -69.36 4.48
CA ARG A 592 -0.15 -70.72 4.71
C ARG A 592 -0.69 -71.34 3.42
N ALA A 593 -1.43 -70.58 2.62
CA ALA A 593 -1.97 -71.02 1.34
C ALA A 593 -0.85 -71.39 0.34
N ARG A 594 0.21 -70.57 0.24
CA ARG A 594 1.41 -70.90 -0.55
C ARG A 594 2.02 -72.23 -0.11
N SER A 595 2.37 -72.35 1.17
CA SER A 595 2.98 -73.59 1.69
C SER A 595 2.13 -74.85 1.47
N ALA A 596 0.80 -74.73 1.44
CA ALA A 596 -0.11 -75.84 1.13
C ALA A 596 -0.09 -76.21 -0.37
N VAL A 597 -0.03 -75.22 -1.27
CA VAL A 597 0.15 -75.43 -2.72
C VAL A 597 1.52 -76.05 -3.00
N ASP A 598 2.58 -75.52 -2.39
CA ASP A 598 3.95 -76.02 -2.55
C ASP A 598 4.06 -77.49 -2.09
N THR A 599 3.55 -77.80 -0.90
CA THR A 599 3.49 -79.18 -0.35
C THR A 599 2.67 -80.13 -1.24
N SER A 600 1.58 -79.63 -1.83
CA SER A 600 0.74 -80.41 -2.76
C SER A 600 1.46 -80.67 -4.08
N ASN A 601 2.19 -79.69 -4.61
CA ASN A 601 3.01 -79.84 -5.81
C ASN A 601 4.18 -80.82 -5.58
N ASP A 602 4.86 -80.73 -4.43
CA ASP A 602 5.92 -81.66 -4.05
C ASP A 602 5.41 -83.10 -3.88
N ARG A 603 4.17 -83.29 -3.39
CA ARG A 603 3.52 -84.61 -3.43
C ARG A 603 3.32 -85.07 -4.88
N ARG A 604 2.69 -84.25 -5.72
CA ARG A 604 2.45 -84.57 -7.15
C ARG A 604 3.73 -84.95 -7.89
N LEU A 605 4.82 -84.21 -7.70
CA LEU A 605 6.11 -84.50 -8.35
C LEU A 605 6.73 -85.83 -7.87
N ARG A 606 6.56 -86.20 -6.60
CA ARG A 606 6.96 -87.52 -6.08
C ARG A 606 6.09 -88.64 -6.65
N ASP A 607 4.77 -88.43 -6.67
CA ASP A 607 3.82 -89.41 -7.22
C ASP A 607 4.07 -89.64 -8.73
N GLU A 608 4.36 -88.57 -9.48
CA GLU A 608 4.74 -88.62 -10.89
C GLU A 608 6.07 -89.35 -11.12
N ALA A 609 7.09 -89.10 -10.29
CA ALA A 609 8.35 -89.84 -10.34
C ALA A 609 8.15 -91.34 -10.05
N VAL A 610 7.31 -91.70 -9.07
CA VAL A 610 6.94 -93.09 -8.79
C VAL A 610 6.19 -93.72 -9.98
N ILE A 611 5.24 -93.01 -10.58
CA ILE A 611 4.51 -93.49 -11.77
C ILE A 611 5.46 -93.71 -12.95
N ASN A 612 6.43 -92.83 -13.16
CA ASN A 612 7.40 -92.98 -14.24
C ASN A 612 8.37 -94.14 -13.99
N ASN A 613 8.87 -94.32 -12.76
CA ASN A 613 9.65 -95.51 -12.39
C ASN A 613 8.85 -96.81 -12.61
N LEU A 614 7.56 -96.85 -12.24
CA LEU A 614 6.70 -98.02 -12.46
C LEU A 614 6.41 -98.27 -13.95
N ARG A 615 6.29 -97.21 -14.77
CA ARG A 615 6.19 -97.32 -16.24
C ARG A 615 7.46 -97.90 -16.85
N GLU A 616 8.63 -97.49 -16.36
CA GLU A 616 9.91 -98.06 -16.78
C GLU A 616 10.05 -99.54 -16.38
N GLU A 617 9.73 -99.92 -15.14
CA GLU A 617 9.77 -101.34 -14.76
C GLU A 617 8.78 -102.17 -15.58
N LEU A 618 7.58 -101.65 -15.85
CA LEU A 618 6.62 -102.31 -16.74
C LEU A 618 7.16 -102.43 -18.18
N ALA A 619 7.95 -101.48 -18.66
CA ALA A 619 8.63 -101.58 -19.96
C ALA A 619 9.78 -102.61 -19.93
N ARG A 620 10.60 -102.63 -18.88
CA ARG A 620 11.67 -103.63 -18.64
C ARG A 620 11.10 -105.05 -18.60
N VAL A 621 10.03 -105.26 -17.83
CA VAL A 621 9.32 -106.55 -17.74
C VAL A 621 8.67 -106.95 -19.08
N LYS A 622 8.09 -106.00 -19.83
CA LYS A 622 7.56 -106.27 -21.18
C LYS A 622 8.64 -106.69 -22.16
N SER A 623 9.84 -106.09 -22.11
CA SER A 623 10.97 -106.52 -22.94
C SER A 623 11.38 -107.95 -22.58
N ALA A 624 11.65 -108.23 -21.31
CA ALA A 624 12.02 -109.57 -20.85
C ALA A 624 10.96 -110.64 -21.18
N LEU A 625 9.67 -110.27 -21.16
CA LEU A 625 8.57 -111.14 -21.59
C LEU A 625 8.55 -111.36 -23.11
N ALA A 626 8.89 -110.35 -23.92
CA ALA A 626 9.06 -110.50 -25.36
C ALA A 626 10.26 -111.40 -25.69
N ASP A 627 11.39 -111.19 -25.03
CA ASP A 627 12.63 -111.97 -25.22
C ASP A 627 12.43 -113.45 -24.84
N THR A 628 11.74 -113.72 -23.73
CA THR A 628 11.41 -115.10 -23.31
C THR A 628 10.39 -115.75 -24.23
N ASN A 629 9.38 -115.03 -24.73
CA ASN A 629 8.46 -115.54 -25.75
C ASN A 629 9.17 -115.80 -27.10
N HIS A 630 10.14 -114.97 -27.48
CA HIS A 630 10.96 -115.21 -28.67
C HIS A 630 11.80 -116.48 -28.50
N ARG A 631 12.46 -116.67 -27.34
CA ARG A 631 13.21 -117.89 -27.02
C ARG A 631 12.31 -119.14 -26.97
N LEU A 632 11.08 -119.02 -26.46
CA LEU A 632 10.08 -120.09 -26.48
C LEU A 632 9.68 -120.44 -27.93
N SER A 633 9.50 -119.43 -28.79
CA SER A 633 9.16 -119.61 -30.21
C SER A 633 10.30 -120.30 -30.98
N GLN A 634 11.56 -119.94 -30.69
CA GLN A 634 12.74 -120.64 -31.21
C GLN A 634 12.76 -122.11 -30.75
N LEU A 635 12.49 -122.39 -29.46
CA LEU A 635 12.46 -123.74 -28.91
C LEU A 635 11.34 -124.61 -29.51
N GLN A 636 10.14 -124.07 -29.72
CA GLN A 636 9.07 -124.78 -30.43
C GLN A 636 9.44 -125.02 -31.90
N THR A 637 10.07 -124.05 -32.58
CA THR A 637 10.57 -124.23 -33.97
C THR A 637 11.65 -125.32 -34.06
N PHE A 638 12.55 -125.37 -33.08
CA PHE A 638 13.56 -126.43 -32.94
C PHE A 638 12.90 -127.79 -32.73
N LYS A 639 11.99 -127.92 -31.75
CA LYS A 639 11.18 -129.13 -31.49
C LYS A 639 10.47 -129.64 -32.75
N THR A 640 9.77 -128.76 -33.49
CA THR A 640 9.09 -129.14 -34.74
C THR A 640 10.06 -129.54 -35.85
N SER A 641 11.32 -129.10 -35.79
CA SER A 641 12.37 -129.50 -36.74
C SER A 641 13.00 -130.85 -36.36
N VAL A 642 13.26 -131.08 -35.07
CA VAL A 642 13.68 -132.38 -34.52
C VAL A 642 12.62 -133.45 -34.77
N ALA A 643 11.35 -133.16 -34.51
CA ALA A 643 10.24 -134.10 -34.76
C ALA A 643 10.16 -134.50 -36.23
N ARG A 644 10.30 -133.54 -37.16
CA ARG A 644 10.36 -133.82 -38.61
C ARG A 644 11.56 -134.69 -38.99
N LEU A 645 12.75 -134.43 -38.44
CA LEU A 645 13.95 -135.26 -38.68
C LEU A 645 13.78 -136.70 -38.16
N LEU A 646 13.16 -136.86 -36.98
CA LEU A 646 12.81 -138.16 -36.40
C LEU A 646 11.56 -138.80 -37.02
N HIS A 647 10.98 -138.18 -38.05
CA HIS A 647 9.75 -138.61 -38.74
C HIS A 647 8.55 -138.79 -37.79
N THR A 648 8.53 -138.11 -36.65
CA THR A 648 7.41 -138.05 -35.72
C THR A 648 6.55 -136.81 -35.98
N ARG A 649 5.25 -137.02 -36.18
CA ARG A 649 4.23 -135.96 -36.09
C ARG A 649 3.49 -136.12 -34.76
N GLU A 650 3.30 -135.00 -34.08
CA GLU A 650 2.35 -134.84 -32.96
C GLU A 650 2.56 -135.75 -31.73
N ASN A 651 3.74 -136.35 -31.57
CA ASN A 651 4.18 -136.95 -30.31
C ASN A 651 4.35 -135.90 -29.19
N PRO A 652 4.08 -136.25 -27.91
CA PRO A 652 4.44 -135.41 -26.76
C PRO A 652 5.97 -135.25 -26.62
N GLU A 653 6.39 -134.22 -25.88
CA GLU A 653 7.80 -133.80 -25.84
C GLU A 653 8.73 -134.87 -25.23
N CYS A 654 8.24 -135.66 -24.28
CA CYS A 654 8.94 -136.80 -23.71
C CYS A 654 9.34 -137.84 -24.77
N ASP A 655 8.43 -138.21 -25.67
CA ASP A 655 8.68 -139.23 -26.70
C ASP A 655 9.66 -138.73 -27.77
N ILE A 656 9.59 -137.44 -28.11
CA ILE A 656 10.52 -136.80 -29.06
C ILE A 656 11.91 -136.76 -28.45
N LEU A 657 12.03 -136.36 -27.17
CA LEU A 657 13.28 -136.41 -26.42
C LEU A 657 13.82 -137.83 -26.28
N GLN A 658 12.97 -138.81 -25.96
CA GLN A 658 13.41 -140.19 -25.77
C GLN A 658 13.83 -140.85 -27.08
N LYS A 659 13.13 -140.60 -28.20
CA LYS A 659 13.58 -141.02 -29.54
C LYS A 659 14.85 -140.30 -29.98
N LEU A 660 14.98 -138.99 -29.71
CA LEU A 660 16.23 -138.26 -29.98
C LEU A 660 17.38 -138.86 -29.16
N GLN A 661 17.15 -139.15 -27.87
CA GLN A 661 18.13 -139.79 -27.00
C GLN A 661 18.51 -141.18 -27.53
N THR A 662 17.56 -141.99 -28.01
CA THR A 662 17.87 -143.28 -28.65
C THR A 662 18.71 -143.10 -29.92
N VAL A 663 18.41 -142.12 -30.77
CA VAL A 663 19.20 -141.84 -31.99
C VAL A 663 20.58 -141.27 -31.65
N CYS A 664 20.70 -140.38 -30.66
CA CYS A 664 21.97 -139.86 -30.17
C CYS A 664 22.81 -140.97 -29.51
N ASN A 665 22.20 -141.83 -28.69
CA ASN A 665 22.88 -142.99 -28.09
C ASN A 665 23.33 -143.97 -29.18
N ALA A 666 22.48 -144.28 -30.17
CA ALA A 666 22.83 -145.15 -31.29
C ALA A 666 23.93 -144.53 -32.18
N HIS A 667 23.92 -143.22 -32.40
CA HIS A 667 25.00 -142.51 -33.09
C HIS A 667 26.28 -142.45 -32.25
N GLN A 668 26.19 -142.34 -30.93
CA GLN A 668 27.32 -142.39 -30.01
C GLN A 668 27.93 -143.80 -29.97
N GLU A 669 27.12 -144.86 -29.92
CA GLU A 669 27.57 -146.25 -30.06
C GLU A 669 28.15 -146.51 -31.46
N PHE A 670 27.52 -146.01 -32.53
CA PHE A 670 28.06 -146.09 -33.89
C PHE A 670 29.40 -145.33 -34.01
N THR A 671 29.56 -144.19 -33.33
CA THR A 671 30.81 -143.43 -33.28
C THR A 671 31.87 -144.16 -32.45
N LEU A 672 31.48 -144.80 -31.34
CA LEU A 672 32.38 -145.64 -30.53
C LEU A 672 32.77 -146.94 -31.27
N LEU A 673 31.88 -147.50 -32.10
CA LEU A 673 32.17 -148.61 -33.00
C LEU A 673 33.07 -148.16 -34.16
N SER A 674 32.81 -146.99 -34.75
CA SER A 674 33.67 -146.38 -35.78
C SER A 674 35.08 -146.19 -35.23
N ARG A 675 35.24 -145.62 -34.03
CA ARG A 675 36.54 -145.54 -33.35
C ARG A 675 37.20 -146.90 -33.10
N ARG A 676 36.43 -147.96 -32.80
CA ARG A 676 36.96 -149.32 -32.64
C ARG A 676 37.47 -149.91 -33.96
N TYR A 677 36.89 -149.54 -35.10
CA TYR A 677 37.40 -149.93 -36.44
C TYR A 677 38.52 -149.02 -36.94
N GLU A 678 38.52 -147.73 -36.57
CA GLU A 678 39.64 -146.80 -36.79
C GLU A 678 40.90 -147.23 -36.01
N THR A 679 40.75 -147.85 -34.84
CA THR A 679 41.88 -148.48 -34.11
C THR A 679 42.44 -149.74 -34.76
N SER A 680 42.02 -150.10 -35.98
CA SER A 680 42.49 -151.30 -36.69
C SER A 680 42.91 -151.07 -38.16
N SER A 681 43.54 -149.94 -38.49
CA SER A 681 44.25 -149.73 -39.78
C SER A 681 45.46 -148.77 -39.66
N PRO A 682 46.64 -149.06 -40.25
CA PRO A 682 47.87 -148.29 -40.02
C PRO A 682 48.28 -147.34 -41.17
N VAL A 683 47.83 -146.08 -41.14
CA VAL A 683 48.30 -144.98 -42.01
C VAL A 683 48.41 -143.69 -41.17
N PRO A 684 49.47 -142.86 -41.32
CA PRO A 684 49.77 -141.79 -40.35
C PRO A 684 49.05 -140.45 -40.60
N GLU A 685 48.98 -139.69 -39.51
CA GLU A 685 48.75 -138.24 -39.33
C GLU A 685 48.22 -137.36 -40.49
N THR A 686 47.22 -136.54 -40.17
CA THR A 686 47.27 -135.12 -40.58
C THR A 686 46.61 -134.23 -39.52
N ASN A 687 47.38 -133.27 -38.99
CA ASN A 687 46.85 -132.25 -38.08
C ASN A 687 45.96 -131.25 -38.83
N CYS A 688 44.92 -130.74 -38.17
CA CYS A 688 44.31 -129.45 -38.49
C CYS A 688 44.13 -128.65 -37.20
N GLN A 689 44.48 -127.35 -37.20
CA GLN A 689 44.69 -126.54 -36.00
C GLN A 689 43.77 -125.31 -35.95
N ARG A 690 43.39 -124.90 -34.72
CA ARG A 690 42.91 -123.54 -34.31
C ARG A 690 41.63 -123.03 -34.99
N PHE A 691 40.78 -122.21 -34.37
CA PHE A 691 40.99 -121.03 -33.51
C PHE A 691 40.23 -121.18 -32.19
N ASP A 692 40.85 -121.05 -31.02
CA ASP A 692 41.36 -119.83 -30.33
C ASP A 692 40.29 -119.13 -29.46
N GLU A 693 40.49 -119.25 -28.14
CA GLU A 693 39.88 -118.50 -27.02
C GLU A 693 40.50 -117.07 -26.98
N PRO A 694 39.80 -115.96 -26.62
CA PRO A 694 39.43 -115.65 -25.21
C PRO A 694 38.27 -114.61 -25.05
N PRO A 695 38.10 -113.89 -23.90
CA PRO A 695 38.15 -114.29 -22.48
C PRO A 695 36.85 -113.92 -21.70
N ILE A 696 36.77 -114.36 -20.44
CA ILE A 696 35.90 -113.75 -19.41
C ILE A 696 36.47 -112.38 -18.98
N PRO A 697 35.61 -111.39 -18.68
CA PRO A 697 35.88 -110.46 -17.58
C PRO A 697 34.78 -110.50 -16.51
N MET A 698 35.18 -110.72 -15.25
CA MET A 698 34.36 -110.38 -14.10
C MET A 698 34.46 -108.87 -13.84
N SER A 699 33.37 -108.24 -13.40
CA SER A 699 33.47 -106.95 -12.71
C SER A 699 32.40 -106.79 -11.63
N SER A 700 32.64 -107.41 -10.47
CA SER A 700 32.15 -106.86 -9.22
C SER A 700 32.85 -105.53 -8.94
N SER A 701 32.13 -104.46 -8.56
CA SER A 701 32.56 -103.60 -7.44
C SER A 701 31.58 -102.47 -7.08
N GLN A 702 31.22 -102.46 -5.80
CA GLN A 702 31.31 -101.34 -4.86
C GLN A 702 30.48 -100.06 -5.07
N CYS A 703 29.67 -99.77 -4.06
CA CYS A 703 29.16 -98.44 -3.75
C CYS A 703 30.28 -97.49 -3.29
N ARG A 704 30.16 -96.18 -3.59
CA ARG A 704 30.04 -95.13 -2.55
C ARG A 704 29.67 -93.75 -3.15
N PRO A 705 29.15 -92.81 -2.34
CA PRO A 705 28.66 -91.51 -2.81
C PRO A 705 29.71 -90.38 -2.69
N MET A 706 29.42 -89.24 -3.32
CA MET A 706 29.95 -87.93 -2.91
C MET A 706 28.86 -86.85 -3.03
N SER A 707 28.97 -85.83 -2.17
CA SER A 707 28.09 -84.67 -2.09
C SER A 707 28.88 -83.39 -2.35
N SER A 708 28.19 -82.28 -2.68
CA SER A 708 28.73 -80.91 -2.90
C SER A 708 29.64 -80.76 -4.16
N THR A 709 29.85 -79.58 -4.76
CA THR A 709 29.48 -78.19 -4.36
C THR A 709 29.19 -77.32 -5.59
N SER A 710 28.45 -76.22 -5.42
CA SER A 710 28.42 -75.03 -6.33
C SER A 710 29.74 -74.20 -6.20
N PRO A 711 30.00 -73.05 -6.89
CA PRO A 711 29.11 -72.24 -7.76
C PRO A 711 29.77 -71.52 -9.00
N SER A 712 28.95 -70.68 -9.67
CA SER A 712 29.29 -69.34 -10.25
C SER A 712 29.83 -69.12 -11.69
N HIS A 713 29.19 -68.13 -12.35
CA HIS A 713 29.67 -67.22 -13.42
C HIS A 713 29.94 -67.78 -14.84
N ARG A 714 29.74 -67.05 -15.96
CA ARG A 714 29.26 -65.66 -16.30
C ARG A 714 28.78 -65.69 -17.78
N ARG A 715 28.05 -64.76 -18.43
CA ARG A 715 27.70 -63.30 -18.30
C ARG A 715 26.14 -63.15 -18.49
N TYR A 716 25.43 -62.00 -18.42
CA TYR A 716 25.51 -60.63 -18.99
C TYR A 716 25.22 -60.62 -20.52
N ILE A 717 24.10 -60.08 -21.03
CA ILE A 717 23.68 -58.66 -21.18
C ILE A 717 22.18 -58.64 -21.58
N ASP A 718 21.34 -57.59 -21.44
CA ASP A 718 21.14 -56.50 -20.46
C ASP A 718 19.82 -55.73 -20.86
N SER A 719 19.45 -54.62 -20.20
CA SER A 719 18.20 -53.82 -20.31
C SER A 719 16.89 -54.51 -19.83
N GLY A 720 15.99 -53.88 -19.06
CA GLY A 720 16.07 -52.57 -18.38
C GLY A 720 15.04 -51.56 -18.86
N PHE A 721 13.82 -51.61 -18.30
CA PHE A 721 12.92 -50.47 -18.19
C PHE A 721 12.05 -50.66 -16.94
N ASP A 722 11.96 -49.62 -16.12
CA ASP A 722 11.12 -49.55 -14.93
C ASP A 722 10.38 -48.20 -14.98
N HIS A 723 9.06 -48.23 -14.83
CA HIS A 723 8.25 -47.03 -14.60
C HIS A 723 6.88 -47.40 -14.04
N HIS A 724 6.60 -46.88 -12.86
CA HIS A 724 5.24 -46.78 -12.33
C HIS A 724 4.34 -45.97 -13.28
N PHE A 725 3.10 -46.41 -13.44
CA PHE A 725 1.97 -45.56 -13.78
C PHE A 725 0.85 -45.82 -12.77
N GLU A 726 0.63 -44.86 -11.88
CA GLU A 726 -0.65 -44.70 -11.18
C GLU A 726 -1.50 -43.76 -12.06
N ASP A 727 -2.46 -44.31 -12.80
CA ASP A 727 -3.46 -43.50 -13.50
C ASP A 727 -4.57 -43.10 -12.53
N ASP A 728 -4.45 -41.89 -11.98
CA ASP A 728 -5.45 -41.28 -11.11
C ASP A 728 -6.64 -40.80 -11.96
N PHE A 729 -7.83 -41.39 -11.75
CA PHE A 729 -8.91 -41.35 -12.73
C PHE A 729 -9.82 -40.10 -12.56
N ASP A 730 -9.37 -38.93 -13.05
CA ASP A 730 -10.09 -37.66 -12.96
C ASP A 730 -11.41 -37.61 -13.78
N TYR A 731 -12.49 -38.08 -13.16
CA TYR A 731 -13.85 -38.00 -13.69
C TYR A 731 -14.52 -36.64 -13.36
N SER A 732 -13.99 -35.53 -13.88
CA SER A 732 -14.59 -34.19 -13.72
C SER A 732 -14.68 -33.34 -15.00
N LYS A 733 -15.22 -33.91 -16.09
CA LYS A 733 -15.67 -33.13 -17.28
C LYS A 733 -16.93 -33.69 -17.94
N LYS A 734 -18.07 -33.08 -17.60
CA LYS A 734 -19.32 -32.96 -18.38
C LYS A 734 -19.80 -34.22 -19.15
N PHE A 735 -20.77 -34.93 -18.58
CA PHE A 735 -22.17 -34.72 -18.96
C PHE A 735 -23.11 -35.00 -17.78
#